data_AF-A0A956M8Y0-F1
#
_entry.id   AF-A0A956M8Y0-F1
#
_cell.length_a   1.000
_cell.length_b   1.000
_cell.length_c   1.000
_cell.angle_alpha   90.00
_cell.angle_beta   90.00
_cell.angle_gamma   90.00
#
_symmetry.space_group_name_H-M   'P 1'
#
loop_
_entity.id
_entity.type
_entity.pdbx_description
1 polymer ?
#
loop_
_entity_poly.entity_id
_entity_poly.type
_entity_poly.pdbx_seq_one_letter_code
_entity_poly.pdbx_strand_id
1 'polypeptide(L)'
;MKKNVISFNAVVFILLFPVFVFSQPQILDNFEKIQGWKLIASDAVDIDTSSATGLNGNAIKIDFNFTKGTGYCGIQKQFPMDLPENFKFTFYIKGNAPVNNLEFKLVDESGQNVWWLNQRNYEFSDKWTKITIKKRHIQFAWGPTKDQSLRHIDKIEFFVASSTRGNGTIWFDDFTFEALPEPDPNPPAPRIYIVNQGAQMDVTSKLRDKNPATYWESSTDEASPLLIDLQSHREFSAIIIDWDNKFFARAFDVNLSTDAVHWEKTYTVSTGKGGKQFLYLPDHESRFIKLNFTAEKNAHFRMNEIEIKDVGFATSVNMLYSEIARLFPRGDFPRYFYNEASYWTVCGVNGDRNEALINTDGMVETNKGQFSIEPFVFIDSALVTWEDVQLTQSLREDVLPIPSVKWNHADFILNTEIFSDGSADSSMLFLNYTFINNRPDSINAQLFLALRPFQVNPPYQFLNNPGGATKINSIAVKQDLVVINGDKQLFTLTPSQGFGATTFDEGDIVEFLSKGKVPLRTDVFDEQGRCSAALRYSIRVAAGEQVSVYLTVPFHLDSVKEFLPNRLQNPARYFEKHRQNVQNFWRQKISSVRFQLPPSADKLLNTLHSNLAYILINRDGYGIQPGSRSYERSWIRDGALTSSALLKMGMQKEVREFLDWYSLYQFPNGKIPCVVDHRGPDPVPENDSNGEYIFALLQFYNFTGDLVWLNEKFPQVKKAVAYLDSLIYLRSTDYYKNGNDSLRAFYGLLPESISHEGYSDHPRHSYWDDFWAMKGLKDAVTIAEITGENESAMKFKSIRDHFKTNLYNSLQLTVKNHQIDYIPGCVELGDFDATSTTIALLPCNERDNLPQNLLQNTFQRYFDFATERMTPSSTWVNYTPYELRTVGTFIYLNQPDRAHQLLDFFFSHQRPANWNHWAEVVWNEPETAKFIGDMPHTWVGSDYINAVRSFFAYEDELADALIIGAGFYHDWLDSETGIAFENLPTYYGNVSFKLNKIDENTFRIKIFGEMRMPGGGILIPNLWGVEPKSVVINNLKRDVQNGFISIHEIPAIVTIKLP
;
A
#
# COMPACT_ATOMS: atom_id res chain seq x y z
N MET A 1 -15.84 -82.88 47.02
CA MET A 1 -15.51 -83.37 45.66
C MET A 1 -16.52 -82.81 44.67
N LYS A 2 -16.17 -81.76 43.93
CA LYS A 2 -16.95 -81.26 42.78
C LYS A 2 -16.02 -81.28 41.58
N LYS A 3 -16.27 -82.19 40.64
CA LYS A 3 -15.56 -82.28 39.35
C LYS A 3 -16.28 -81.37 38.36
N ASN A 4 -15.58 -80.34 37.91
CA ASN A 4 -15.94 -79.52 36.76
C ASN A 4 -15.64 -80.32 35.48
N VAL A 5 -16.59 -80.34 34.54
CA VAL A 5 -16.33 -80.60 33.13
C VAL A 5 -16.96 -79.44 32.36
N ILE A 6 -16.10 -78.67 31.70
CA ILE A 6 -16.40 -77.49 30.91
C ILE A 6 -16.59 -77.95 29.46
N SER A 7 -17.73 -77.63 28.87
CA SER A 7 -18.02 -77.80 27.45
C SER A 7 -17.62 -76.56 26.66
N PHE A 8 -16.85 -76.78 25.59
CA PHE A 8 -16.35 -75.82 24.61
C PHE A 8 -17.48 -75.11 23.86
N ASN A 9 -17.52 -73.78 23.90
CA ASN A 9 -18.21 -72.94 22.92
C ASN A 9 -17.20 -71.91 22.40
N ALA A 10 -16.79 -72.07 21.14
CA ALA A 10 -15.93 -71.11 20.45
C ALA A 10 -16.76 -69.89 20.07
N VAL A 11 -16.50 -68.76 20.74
CA VAL A 11 -17.02 -67.44 20.35
C VAL A 11 -15.94 -66.79 19.48
N VAL A 12 -16.21 -66.70 18.17
CA VAL A 12 -15.42 -65.91 17.23
C VAL A 12 -15.77 -64.43 17.46
N PHE A 13 -14.86 -63.68 18.06
CA PHE A 13 -14.94 -62.22 18.12
C PHE A 13 -14.50 -61.66 16.75
N ILE A 14 -15.45 -61.20 15.95
CA ILE A 14 -15.17 -60.39 14.76
C ILE A 14 -14.85 -58.97 15.26
N LEU A 15 -13.57 -58.60 15.23
CA LEU A 15 -13.11 -57.23 15.37
C LEU A 15 -13.54 -56.43 14.14
N LEU A 16 -14.64 -55.67 14.27
CA LEU A 16 -15.00 -54.62 13.33
C LEU A 16 -14.04 -53.44 13.55
N PHE A 17 -12.96 -53.38 12.78
CA PHE A 17 -12.26 -52.11 12.56
C PHE A 17 -13.20 -51.21 11.74
N PRO A 18 -13.38 -49.92 12.10
CA PRO A 18 -13.99 -48.98 11.19
C PRO A 18 -13.09 -48.85 9.97
N VAL A 19 -13.52 -49.42 8.85
CA VAL A 19 -12.92 -49.15 7.56
C VAL A 19 -13.30 -47.72 7.21
N PHE A 20 -12.36 -46.79 7.39
CA PHE A 20 -12.48 -45.47 6.77
C PHE A 20 -12.46 -45.69 5.26
N VAL A 21 -13.61 -45.52 4.61
CA VAL A 21 -13.71 -45.47 3.16
C VAL A 21 -13.09 -44.14 2.74
N PHE A 22 -11.77 -44.13 2.51
CA PHE A 22 -11.15 -43.02 1.80
C PHE A 22 -11.68 -43.05 0.36
N SER A 23 -12.30 -41.95 -0.07
CA SER A 23 -12.66 -41.79 -1.48
C SER A 23 -11.38 -41.89 -2.29
N GLN A 24 -11.35 -42.76 -3.30
CA GLN A 24 -10.16 -42.83 -4.17
C GLN A 24 -10.02 -41.52 -4.95
N PRO A 25 -8.77 -41.03 -5.18
CA PRO A 25 -8.55 -39.88 -6.04
C PRO A 25 -9.21 -40.09 -7.40
N GLN A 26 -10.11 -39.18 -7.76
CA GLN A 26 -10.73 -39.15 -9.08
C GLN A 26 -9.83 -38.35 -10.02
N ILE A 27 -9.44 -38.94 -11.14
CA ILE A 27 -8.81 -38.21 -12.24
C ILE A 27 -9.84 -37.27 -12.87
N LEU A 28 -9.57 -35.98 -12.84
CA LEU A 28 -10.36 -34.97 -13.56
C LEU A 28 -9.86 -34.81 -15.00
N ASP A 29 -8.54 -34.76 -15.19
CA ASP A 29 -7.90 -34.71 -16.52
C ASP A 29 -6.45 -35.21 -16.44
N ASN A 30 -6.06 -36.13 -17.33
CA ASN A 30 -4.66 -36.60 -17.45
C ASN A 30 -3.84 -35.73 -18.42
N PHE A 31 -4.42 -34.66 -18.99
CA PHE A 31 -3.75 -33.76 -19.93
C PHE A 31 -3.21 -34.45 -21.21
N GLU A 32 -3.78 -35.60 -21.57
CA GLU A 32 -3.44 -36.35 -22.78
C GLU A 32 -3.87 -35.66 -24.09
N LYS A 33 -4.85 -34.75 -24.02
CA LYS A 33 -5.40 -34.03 -25.18
C LYS A 33 -5.68 -32.58 -24.84
N ILE A 34 -5.32 -31.69 -25.76
CA ILE A 34 -5.58 -30.24 -25.67
C ILE A 34 -7.07 -29.93 -25.86
N GLN A 35 -7.81 -30.81 -26.55
CA GLN A 35 -9.23 -30.61 -26.86
C GLN A 35 -10.06 -30.34 -25.60
N GLY A 36 -10.80 -29.23 -25.61
CA GLY A 36 -11.65 -28.79 -24.49
C GLY A 36 -11.01 -27.75 -23.58
N TRP A 37 -9.70 -27.49 -23.70
CA TRP A 37 -9.03 -26.36 -23.06
C TRP A 37 -9.10 -25.12 -23.96
N LYS A 38 -9.57 -24.01 -23.39
CA LYS A 38 -9.59 -22.69 -24.03
C LYS A 38 -8.37 -21.88 -23.61
N LEU A 39 -7.69 -21.26 -24.56
CA LEU A 39 -6.61 -20.31 -24.29
C LEU A 39 -7.19 -18.95 -23.90
N ILE A 40 -6.63 -18.38 -22.84
CA ILE A 40 -6.95 -17.04 -22.36
C ILE A 40 -5.63 -16.28 -22.21
N ALA A 41 -5.59 -15.05 -22.72
CA ALA A 41 -4.45 -14.15 -22.61
C ALA A 41 -4.94 -12.70 -22.51
N SER A 42 -4.25 -11.89 -21.73
CA SER A 42 -4.43 -10.44 -21.70
C SER A 42 -3.77 -9.76 -22.91
N ASP A 43 -4.01 -8.45 -23.09
CA ASP A 43 -3.30 -7.67 -24.11
C ASP A 43 -1.78 -7.83 -23.99
N ALA A 44 -1.09 -7.90 -25.13
CA ALA A 44 0.36 -8.07 -25.24
C ALA A 44 0.94 -9.36 -24.62
N VAL A 45 0.16 -10.43 -24.56
CA VAL A 45 0.64 -11.77 -24.19
C VAL A 45 0.39 -12.75 -25.33
N ASP A 46 1.45 -13.41 -25.79
CA ASP A 46 1.34 -14.54 -26.70
C ASP A 46 1.24 -15.83 -25.89
N ILE A 47 0.31 -16.71 -26.25
CA ILE A 47 0.17 -18.05 -25.67
C ILE A 47 -0.07 -19.07 -26.78
N ASP A 48 0.60 -20.21 -26.69
CA ASP A 48 0.36 -21.38 -27.52
C ASP A 48 0.31 -22.65 -26.67
N THR A 49 -0.38 -23.67 -27.18
CA THR A 49 -0.46 -24.97 -26.50
C THR A 49 -0.21 -26.13 -27.42
N SER A 50 0.53 -27.12 -26.91
CA SER A 50 0.87 -28.34 -27.63
C SER A 50 0.90 -29.55 -26.69
N SER A 51 0.92 -30.76 -27.27
CA SER A 51 1.09 -32.00 -26.50
C SER A 51 2.58 -32.31 -26.37
N ALA A 52 3.03 -32.72 -25.18
CA ALA A 52 4.41 -33.12 -24.92
C ALA A 52 4.46 -34.36 -24.00
N THR A 53 5.64 -34.93 -23.76
CA THR A 53 5.81 -36.10 -22.88
C THR A 53 5.60 -35.75 -21.39
N GLY A 54 4.68 -36.47 -20.75
CA GLY A 54 4.27 -36.36 -19.34
C GLY A 54 5.08 -37.24 -18.36
N LEU A 55 4.61 -37.37 -17.12
CA LEU A 55 5.05 -38.39 -16.16
C LEU A 55 4.72 -39.79 -16.67
N ASN A 56 3.47 -39.99 -17.09
CA ASN A 56 2.89 -41.29 -17.42
C ASN A 56 2.10 -41.24 -18.75
N GLY A 57 2.69 -40.68 -19.81
CA GLY A 57 2.02 -40.50 -21.10
C GLY A 57 2.32 -39.15 -21.72
N ASN A 58 1.29 -38.40 -22.08
CA ASN A 58 1.42 -37.02 -22.55
C ASN A 58 0.97 -36.02 -21.46
N ALA A 59 1.41 -34.78 -21.63
CA ALA A 59 1.04 -33.62 -20.83
C ALA A 59 0.68 -32.46 -21.76
N ILE A 60 -0.09 -31.49 -21.26
CA ILE A 60 -0.29 -30.22 -21.96
C ILE A 60 0.93 -29.35 -21.68
N LYS A 61 1.58 -28.94 -22.77
CA LYS A 61 2.63 -27.93 -22.80
C LYS A 61 2.00 -26.58 -23.13
N ILE A 62 2.30 -25.57 -22.32
CA ILE A 62 1.94 -24.17 -22.57
C ILE A 62 3.23 -23.39 -22.78
N ASP A 63 3.35 -22.76 -23.95
CA ASP A 63 4.39 -21.78 -24.24
C ASP A 63 3.77 -20.39 -24.12
N PHE A 64 4.40 -19.50 -23.35
CA PHE A 64 3.91 -18.13 -23.15
C PHE A 64 5.01 -17.10 -23.34
N ASN A 65 4.62 -15.89 -23.75
CA ASN A 65 5.52 -14.76 -23.89
C ASN A 65 4.81 -13.45 -23.50
N PHE A 66 5.25 -12.83 -22.41
CA PHE A 66 4.82 -11.48 -22.02
C PHE A 66 5.55 -10.45 -22.90
N THR A 67 4.94 -10.08 -24.05
CA THR A 67 5.58 -9.24 -25.07
C THR A 67 5.73 -7.78 -24.66
N LYS A 68 4.78 -7.24 -23.88
CA LYS A 68 4.84 -5.87 -23.35
C LYS A 68 4.09 -5.78 -22.03
N GLY A 69 4.82 -5.45 -20.97
CA GLY A 69 4.23 -5.09 -19.68
C GLY A 69 3.87 -6.27 -18.78
N THR A 70 2.88 -6.02 -17.93
CA THR A 70 2.23 -7.07 -17.15
C THR A 70 1.21 -7.82 -18.00
N GLY A 71 0.86 -9.02 -17.56
CA GLY A 71 -0.22 -9.74 -18.16
C GLY A 71 -0.45 -11.08 -17.49
N TYR A 72 -1.43 -11.80 -18.01
CA TYR A 72 -1.73 -13.15 -17.59
C TYR A 72 -2.11 -13.98 -18.81
N CYS A 73 -1.82 -15.28 -18.73
CA CYS A 73 -2.31 -16.24 -19.71
C CYS A 73 -2.48 -17.61 -19.07
N GLY A 74 -3.31 -18.45 -19.68
CA GLY A 74 -3.55 -19.77 -19.17
C GLY A 74 -4.55 -20.57 -19.99
N ILE A 75 -4.93 -21.70 -19.40
CA ILE A 75 -5.93 -22.62 -19.96
C ILE A 75 -7.14 -22.69 -19.03
N GLN A 76 -8.33 -22.70 -19.61
CA GLN A 76 -9.62 -22.85 -18.92
C GLN A 76 -10.38 -24.04 -19.49
N LYS A 77 -11.06 -24.81 -18.63
CA LYS A 77 -11.97 -25.89 -19.05
C LYS A 77 -13.15 -26.02 -18.09
N GLN A 78 -14.28 -26.51 -18.61
CA GLN A 78 -15.47 -26.77 -17.82
C GLN A 78 -15.34 -28.05 -17.00
N PHE A 79 -15.62 -27.95 -15.70
CA PHE A 79 -15.69 -29.04 -14.73
C PHE A 79 -16.86 -28.78 -13.77
N PRO A 80 -18.12 -28.88 -14.23
CA PRO A 80 -19.28 -28.68 -13.37
C PRO A 80 -19.30 -29.74 -12.27
N MET A 81 -19.13 -29.32 -11.02
CA MET A 81 -19.12 -30.24 -9.87
C MET A 81 -19.48 -29.55 -8.55
N ASP A 82 -20.16 -30.32 -7.70
CA ASP A 82 -20.37 -29.97 -6.31
C ASP A 82 -19.13 -30.34 -5.48
N LEU A 83 -18.74 -29.44 -4.58
CA LEU A 83 -17.59 -29.61 -3.71
C LEU A 83 -18.06 -30.01 -2.31
N PRO A 84 -17.48 -31.09 -1.71
CA PRO A 84 -17.80 -31.51 -0.36
C PRO A 84 -17.23 -30.53 0.68
N GLU A 85 -17.56 -30.73 1.95
CA GLU A 85 -17.08 -29.87 3.03
C GLU A 85 -15.55 -29.90 3.23
N ASN A 86 -14.88 -30.96 2.79
CA ASN A 86 -13.42 -31.02 2.76
C ASN A 86 -12.94 -31.79 1.52
N PHE A 87 -11.90 -31.27 0.86
CA PHE A 87 -11.38 -31.84 -0.37
C PHE A 87 -9.94 -31.39 -0.63
N LYS A 88 -9.30 -32.07 -1.59
CA LYS A 88 -8.06 -31.61 -2.21
C LYS A 88 -8.08 -31.81 -3.72
N PHE A 89 -7.40 -30.89 -4.41
CA PHE A 89 -6.96 -31.05 -5.79
C PHE A 89 -5.46 -31.36 -5.81
N THR A 90 -5.01 -32.21 -6.72
CA THR A 90 -3.59 -32.38 -6.99
C THR A 90 -3.30 -32.43 -8.48
N PHE A 91 -2.17 -31.87 -8.89
CA PHE A 91 -1.63 -32.00 -10.24
C PHE A 91 -0.11 -31.97 -10.19
N TYR A 92 0.52 -32.42 -11.27
CA TYR A 92 1.95 -32.28 -11.47
C TYR A 92 2.24 -31.10 -12.37
N ILE A 93 3.27 -30.34 -12.00
CA ILE A 93 3.79 -29.24 -12.80
C ILE A 93 5.30 -29.38 -12.93
N LYS A 94 5.82 -29.06 -14.11
CA LYS A 94 7.21 -28.67 -14.31
C LYS A 94 7.25 -27.46 -15.23
N GLY A 95 8.35 -26.73 -15.24
CA GLY A 95 8.49 -25.57 -16.11
C GLY A 95 9.93 -25.16 -16.29
N ASN A 96 10.20 -24.57 -17.44
CA ASN A 96 11.37 -23.74 -17.69
C ASN A 96 10.84 -22.34 -17.97
N ALA A 97 10.66 -21.58 -16.90
CA ALA A 97 10.04 -20.27 -16.93
C ALA A 97 10.66 -19.38 -15.83
N PRO A 98 10.79 -18.07 -16.06
CA PRO A 98 11.13 -17.13 -15.02
C PRO A 98 10.12 -17.15 -13.87
N VAL A 99 10.55 -16.66 -12.71
CA VAL A 99 9.69 -16.49 -11.53
C VAL A 99 8.46 -15.65 -11.88
N ASN A 100 7.29 -16.24 -11.80
CA ASN A 100 6.00 -15.61 -12.09
C ASN A 100 4.94 -16.18 -11.14
N ASN A 101 3.77 -15.57 -11.08
CA ASN A 101 2.70 -16.10 -10.21
C ASN A 101 2.06 -17.31 -10.89
N LEU A 102 1.83 -18.38 -10.11
CA LEU A 102 1.03 -19.52 -10.51
C LEU A 102 -0.35 -19.41 -9.87
N GLU A 103 -1.39 -19.37 -10.70
CA GLU A 103 -2.77 -19.19 -10.28
C GLU A 103 -3.60 -20.43 -10.62
N PHE A 104 -4.34 -20.92 -9.63
CA PHE A 104 -5.37 -21.94 -9.79
C PHE A 104 -6.71 -21.32 -9.43
N LYS A 105 -7.62 -21.20 -10.40
CA LYS A 105 -8.91 -20.53 -10.21
C LYS A 105 -10.08 -21.50 -10.37
N LEU A 106 -11.09 -21.25 -9.57
CA LEU A 106 -12.37 -21.94 -9.54
C LEU A 106 -13.45 -20.90 -9.81
N VAL A 107 -14.24 -21.10 -10.86
CA VAL A 107 -15.23 -20.12 -11.34
C VAL A 107 -16.61 -20.75 -11.28
N ASP A 108 -17.59 -19.99 -10.81
CA ASP A 108 -18.99 -20.43 -10.76
C ASP A 108 -19.68 -20.41 -12.14
N GLU A 109 -20.94 -20.85 -12.16
CA GLU A 109 -21.79 -20.88 -13.35
C GLU A 109 -22.00 -19.49 -13.97
N SER A 110 -22.05 -18.44 -13.14
CA SER A 110 -22.19 -17.06 -13.61
C SER A 110 -20.96 -16.57 -14.40
N GLY A 111 -19.78 -17.14 -14.11
CA GLY A 111 -18.51 -16.65 -14.65
C GLY A 111 -18.00 -15.38 -13.98
N GLN A 112 -18.70 -14.86 -12.97
CA GLN A 112 -18.39 -13.59 -12.32
C GLN A 112 -17.74 -13.78 -10.94
N ASN A 113 -17.96 -14.92 -10.28
CA ASN A 113 -17.39 -15.21 -8.97
C ASN A 113 -16.21 -16.17 -9.13
N VAL A 114 -15.07 -15.76 -8.57
CA VAL A 114 -13.81 -16.49 -8.66
C VAL A 114 -13.27 -16.75 -7.26
N TRP A 115 -12.88 -18.00 -7.02
CA TRP A 115 -12.06 -18.42 -5.89
C TRP A 115 -10.72 -18.89 -6.42
N TRP A 116 -9.66 -18.69 -5.65
CA TRP A 116 -8.32 -19.02 -6.14
C TRP A 116 -7.35 -19.45 -5.05
N LEU A 117 -6.32 -20.16 -5.50
CA LEU A 117 -5.00 -20.15 -4.90
C LEU A 117 -4.09 -19.31 -5.81
N ASN A 118 -3.46 -18.28 -5.26
CA ASN A 118 -2.47 -17.46 -5.95
C ASN A 118 -1.09 -17.67 -5.30
N GLN A 119 -0.24 -18.47 -5.93
CA GLN A 119 1.14 -18.69 -5.50
C GLN A 119 2.04 -17.64 -6.15
N ARG A 120 2.30 -16.58 -5.39
CA ARG A 120 3.10 -15.45 -5.89
C ARG A 120 4.58 -15.80 -5.98
N ASN A 121 5.24 -15.26 -6.99
CA ASN A 121 6.67 -15.49 -7.24
C ASN A 121 7.04 -16.99 -7.24
N TYR A 122 6.23 -17.81 -7.92
CA TYR A 122 6.45 -19.24 -8.03
C TYR A 122 7.71 -19.52 -8.87
N GLU A 123 8.66 -20.24 -8.28
CA GLU A 123 9.87 -20.71 -8.97
C GLU A 123 9.59 -22.03 -9.67
N PHE A 124 9.58 -22.02 -11.00
CA PHE A 124 9.31 -23.22 -11.79
C PHE A 124 10.51 -24.16 -11.76
N SER A 125 10.27 -25.41 -11.33
CA SER A 125 11.28 -26.47 -11.37
C SER A 125 11.27 -27.18 -12.73
N ASP A 126 12.46 -27.53 -13.22
CA ASP A 126 12.64 -28.42 -14.36
C ASP A 126 12.24 -29.87 -14.06
N LYS A 127 12.06 -30.21 -12.78
CA LYS A 127 11.56 -31.49 -12.29
C LYS A 127 10.06 -31.44 -12.08
N TRP A 128 9.42 -32.59 -12.22
CA TRP A 128 8.01 -32.76 -11.88
C TRP A 128 7.79 -32.59 -10.38
N THR A 129 7.00 -31.59 -10.02
CA THR A 129 6.59 -31.30 -8.65
C THR A 129 5.09 -31.51 -8.52
N LYS A 130 4.68 -32.21 -7.46
CA LYS A 130 3.26 -32.38 -7.15
C LYS A 130 2.75 -31.18 -6.36
N ILE A 131 1.73 -30.50 -6.86
CA ILE A 131 1.00 -29.46 -6.14
C ILE A 131 -0.22 -30.07 -5.48
N THR A 132 -0.47 -29.71 -4.22
CA THR A 132 -1.66 -30.13 -3.45
C THR A 132 -2.41 -28.89 -2.96
N ILE A 133 -3.65 -28.72 -3.41
CA ILE A 133 -4.52 -27.59 -3.06
C ILE A 133 -5.67 -28.12 -2.23
N LYS A 134 -5.71 -27.77 -0.94
CA LYS A 134 -6.80 -28.14 -0.02
C LYS A 134 -7.82 -27.01 0.07
N LYS A 135 -9.04 -27.29 0.52
CA LYS A 135 -10.11 -26.27 0.70
C LYS A 135 -9.60 -24.98 1.38
N ARG A 136 -8.81 -25.10 2.44
CA ARG A 136 -8.27 -23.93 3.18
C ARG A 136 -7.28 -23.06 2.38
N HIS A 137 -6.66 -23.61 1.33
CA HIS A 137 -5.73 -22.85 0.47
C HIS A 137 -6.49 -21.96 -0.52
N ILE A 138 -7.79 -22.20 -0.69
CA ILE A 138 -8.62 -21.50 -1.64
C ILE A 138 -9.36 -20.39 -0.90
N GLN A 139 -9.20 -19.17 -1.38
CA GLN A 139 -9.90 -17.99 -0.88
C GLN A 139 -10.79 -17.41 -1.98
N PHE A 140 -11.83 -16.69 -1.58
CA PHE A 140 -12.58 -15.86 -2.51
C PHE A 140 -11.67 -14.78 -3.08
N ALA A 141 -11.66 -14.63 -4.41
CA ALA A 141 -10.82 -13.69 -5.11
C ALA A 141 -11.59 -12.41 -5.42
N TRP A 142 -12.68 -12.52 -6.18
CA TRP A 142 -13.57 -11.41 -6.53
C TRP A 142 -14.92 -11.94 -7.05
N GLY A 143 -15.90 -11.04 -7.10
CA GLY A 143 -17.23 -11.27 -7.64
C GLY A 143 -18.34 -10.65 -6.81
N PRO A 144 -19.55 -10.51 -7.36
CA PRO A 144 -20.65 -9.82 -6.69
C PRO A 144 -21.39 -10.66 -5.63
N THR A 145 -21.00 -11.93 -5.41
CA THR A 145 -21.70 -12.79 -4.43
C THR A 145 -21.50 -12.32 -2.98
N LYS A 146 -22.58 -12.35 -2.21
CA LYS A 146 -22.54 -12.15 -0.75
C LYS A 146 -22.13 -13.43 -0.01
N ASP A 147 -22.53 -14.59 -0.54
CA ASP A 147 -22.11 -15.89 0.00
C ASP A 147 -20.83 -16.31 -0.71
N GLN A 148 -19.71 -16.20 -0.01
CA GLN A 148 -18.38 -16.56 -0.49
C GLN A 148 -18.06 -18.04 -0.22
N SER A 149 -19.03 -18.84 0.24
CA SER A 149 -18.82 -20.28 0.41
C SER A 149 -18.70 -20.98 -0.94
N LEU A 150 -17.61 -21.72 -1.10
CA LEU A 150 -17.32 -22.48 -2.30
C LEU A 150 -18.01 -23.85 -2.23
N ARG A 151 -19.20 -23.96 -2.86
CA ARG A 151 -20.00 -25.21 -2.87
C ARG A 151 -20.11 -25.85 -4.24
N HIS A 152 -20.06 -25.05 -5.30
CA HIS A 152 -20.21 -25.49 -6.67
C HIS A 152 -19.27 -24.68 -7.57
N ILE A 153 -18.73 -25.33 -8.60
CA ILE A 153 -17.89 -24.71 -9.63
C ILE A 153 -18.35 -25.19 -11.01
N ASP A 154 -18.19 -24.33 -12.02
CA ASP A 154 -18.44 -24.68 -13.43
C ASP A 154 -17.14 -24.77 -14.24
N LYS A 155 -16.12 -23.97 -13.88
CA LYS A 155 -14.85 -23.90 -14.64
C LYS A 155 -13.64 -23.90 -13.71
N ILE A 156 -12.55 -24.49 -14.21
CA ILE A 156 -11.24 -24.49 -13.57
C ILE A 156 -10.23 -23.86 -14.53
N GLU A 157 -9.32 -23.07 -13.97
CA GLU A 157 -8.29 -22.35 -14.71
C GLU A 157 -6.90 -22.56 -14.13
N PHE A 158 -5.92 -22.74 -15.02
CA PHE A 158 -4.49 -22.77 -14.69
C PHE A 158 -3.80 -21.62 -15.41
N PHE A 159 -3.31 -20.65 -14.64
CA PHE A 159 -2.81 -19.38 -15.18
C PHE A 159 -1.39 -19.10 -14.69
N VAL A 160 -0.63 -18.43 -15.55
CA VAL A 160 0.60 -17.72 -15.19
C VAL A 160 0.32 -16.23 -15.31
N ALA A 161 0.57 -15.50 -14.22
CA ALA A 161 0.50 -14.04 -14.21
C ALA A 161 1.89 -13.45 -13.95
N SER A 162 2.21 -12.37 -14.66
CA SER A 162 3.56 -11.81 -14.64
C SER A 162 3.95 -11.25 -13.26
N SER A 163 5.08 -11.71 -12.71
CA SER A 163 5.79 -11.03 -11.62
C SER A 163 7.15 -10.51 -12.08
N THR A 164 7.99 -11.35 -12.70
CA THR A 164 9.26 -10.90 -13.33
C THR A 164 9.17 -10.72 -14.85
N ARG A 165 8.06 -11.13 -15.47
CA ARG A 165 7.82 -11.22 -16.93
C ARG A 165 8.63 -12.33 -17.61
N GLY A 166 8.84 -12.18 -18.91
CA GLY A 166 9.63 -13.05 -19.78
C GLY A 166 8.78 -14.00 -20.61
N ASN A 167 9.46 -14.94 -21.25
CA ASN A 167 8.84 -16.09 -21.90
C ASN A 167 9.21 -17.35 -21.14
N GLY A 168 8.37 -18.37 -21.26
CA GLY A 168 8.60 -19.63 -20.60
C GLY A 168 7.70 -20.72 -21.12
N THR A 169 8.03 -21.93 -20.68
CA THR A 169 7.25 -23.13 -20.98
C THR A 169 6.88 -23.82 -19.68
N ILE A 170 5.61 -24.19 -19.54
CA ILE A 170 5.11 -25.00 -18.42
C ILE A 170 4.37 -26.23 -18.92
N TRP A 171 4.37 -27.27 -18.10
CA TRP A 171 3.65 -28.51 -18.37
C TRP A 171 2.76 -28.87 -17.19
N PHE A 172 1.53 -29.27 -17.49
CA PHE A 172 0.58 -29.82 -16.52
C PHE A 172 0.27 -31.27 -16.82
N ASP A 173 0.21 -32.09 -15.77
CA ASP A 173 -0.06 -33.52 -15.86
C ASP A 173 -0.86 -34.04 -14.63
N ASP A 174 -1.52 -35.19 -14.77
CA ASP A 174 -2.22 -35.95 -13.72
C ASP A 174 -3.08 -35.08 -12.76
N PHE A 175 -4.07 -34.34 -13.28
CA PHE A 175 -4.98 -33.54 -12.46
C PHE A 175 -6.09 -34.39 -11.83
N THR A 176 -6.13 -34.40 -10.51
CA THR A 176 -7.05 -35.21 -9.71
C THR A 176 -7.75 -34.41 -8.63
N PHE A 177 -8.89 -34.93 -8.21
CA PHE A 177 -9.70 -34.43 -7.11
C PHE A 177 -10.01 -35.56 -6.13
N GLU A 178 -9.97 -35.27 -4.84
CA GLU A 178 -10.27 -36.22 -3.78
C GLU A 178 -11.14 -35.55 -2.71
N ALA A 179 -12.29 -36.14 -2.43
CA ALA A 179 -13.09 -35.79 -1.25
C ALA A 179 -12.37 -36.30 -0.01
N LEU A 180 -12.11 -35.40 0.93
CA LEU A 180 -11.45 -35.73 2.20
C LEU A 180 -12.50 -35.87 3.30
N PRO A 181 -12.24 -36.72 4.32
CA PRO A 181 -13.04 -36.69 5.53
C PRO A 181 -13.06 -35.28 6.12
N GLU A 182 -14.20 -34.89 6.70
CA GLU A 182 -14.26 -33.66 7.48
C GLU A 182 -13.22 -33.73 8.61
N PRO A 183 -12.49 -32.62 8.88
CA PRO A 183 -11.63 -32.55 10.04
C PRO A 183 -12.45 -32.85 11.30
N ASP A 184 -11.98 -33.78 12.14
CA ASP A 184 -12.64 -34.07 13.41
C ASP A 184 -12.65 -32.78 14.26
N PRO A 185 -13.82 -32.22 14.59
CA PRO A 185 -13.91 -30.97 15.32
C PRO A 185 -13.43 -31.13 16.78
N ASN A 186 -13.35 -32.35 17.30
CA ASN A 186 -12.89 -32.65 18.66
C ASN A 186 -11.84 -33.77 18.65
N PRO A 187 -10.68 -33.51 18.03
CA PRO A 187 -9.79 -34.59 17.70
C PRO A 187 -9.10 -35.09 19.00
N PRO A 188 -9.02 -36.43 19.24
CA PRO A 188 -8.54 -36.98 20.51
C PRO A 188 -7.20 -36.42 20.97
N ALA A 189 -7.05 -36.18 22.27
CA ALA A 189 -5.84 -35.61 22.87
C ALA A 189 -4.55 -36.38 22.47
N PRO A 190 -3.48 -35.70 21.99
CA PRO A 190 -2.18 -36.32 21.72
C PRO A 190 -1.61 -37.07 22.92
N ARG A 191 -0.95 -38.21 22.68
CA ARG A 191 -0.20 -38.96 23.70
C ARG A 191 1.29 -38.82 23.48
N ILE A 192 2.04 -38.71 24.56
CA ILE A 192 3.48 -38.45 24.53
C ILE A 192 4.21 -39.59 25.23
N TYR A 193 5.19 -40.15 24.54
CA TYR A 193 5.99 -41.28 25.00
C TYR A 193 7.48 -40.96 24.91
N ILE A 194 8.26 -41.43 25.87
CA ILE A 194 9.71 -41.53 25.75
C ILE A 194 10.06 -42.91 25.22
N VAL A 195 10.89 -42.97 24.18
CA VAL A 195 11.31 -44.22 23.55
C VAL A 195 12.76 -44.52 23.94
N ASN A 196 12.97 -45.52 24.81
CA ASN A 196 14.29 -45.93 25.25
C ASN A 196 14.49 -47.43 25.02
N GLN A 197 15.49 -47.82 24.21
CA GLN A 197 15.86 -49.22 23.92
C GLN A 197 14.66 -50.14 23.62
N GLY A 198 13.63 -49.62 22.95
CA GLY A 198 12.41 -50.35 22.57
C GLY A 198 11.27 -50.33 23.59
N ALA A 199 11.46 -49.77 24.79
CA ALA A 199 10.40 -49.52 25.76
C ALA A 199 9.78 -48.12 25.59
N GLN A 200 8.45 -48.03 25.69
CA GLN A 200 7.70 -46.76 25.67
C GLN A 200 7.22 -46.40 27.09
N MET A 201 7.59 -45.22 27.56
CA MET A 201 7.07 -44.66 28.83
C MET A 201 6.15 -43.49 28.53
N ASP A 202 4.88 -43.59 28.93
CA ASP A 202 3.90 -42.51 28.79
C ASP A 202 4.21 -41.37 29.77
N VAL A 203 4.44 -40.17 29.22
CA VAL A 203 4.72 -38.93 29.97
C VAL A 203 3.66 -37.86 29.72
N THR A 204 2.54 -38.22 29.07
CA THR A 204 1.48 -37.29 28.68
C THR A 204 0.97 -36.45 29.84
N SER A 205 0.73 -37.07 31.00
CA SER A 205 0.20 -36.39 32.19
C SER A 205 1.16 -35.41 32.85
N LYS A 206 2.43 -35.37 32.42
CA LYS A 206 3.45 -34.42 32.93
C LYS A 206 3.74 -33.26 31.98
N LEU A 207 3.34 -33.38 30.72
CA LEU A 207 3.71 -32.44 29.64
C LEU A 207 2.49 -31.80 28.96
N ARG A 208 1.28 -32.14 29.42
CA ARG A 208 0.00 -31.67 28.88
C ARG A 208 -1.02 -31.32 29.95
N ASP A 209 -0.58 -31.12 31.20
CA ASP A 209 -1.46 -30.82 32.33
C ASP A 209 -1.55 -29.30 32.62
N LYS A 210 -0.78 -28.47 31.88
CA LYS A 210 -0.70 -27.02 32.04
C LYS A 210 -0.26 -26.59 33.45
N ASN A 211 0.40 -27.47 34.18
CA ASN A 211 0.87 -27.19 35.53
C ASN A 211 2.38 -26.88 35.48
N PRO A 212 2.82 -25.64 35.77
CA PRO A 212 4.24 -25.30 35.72
C PRO A 212 5.10 -26.02 36.78
N ALA A 213 4.49 -26.76 37.72
CA ALA A 213 5.18 -27.55 38.73
C ALA A 213 5.49 -29.00 38.30
N THR A 214 4.91 -29.48 37.20
CA THR A 214 5.16 -30.81 36.64
C THR A 214 6.10 -30.69 35.44
N TYR A 215 6.98 -31.69 35.28
CA TYR A 215 7.94 -31.72 34.18
C TYR A 215 8.39 -33.15 33.88
N TRP A 216 8.86 -33.36 32.66
CA TRP A 216 9.69 -34.50 32.30
C TRP A 216 11.16 -34.10 32.34
N GLU A 217 12.04 -35.01 32.75
CA GLU A 217 13.49 -34.83 32.83
C GLU A 217 14.21 -35.92 32.05
N SER A 218 15.20 -35.53 31.24
CA SER A 218 15.99 -36.45 30.44
C SER A 218 17.03 -37.23 31.27
N SER A 219 17.44 -38.41 30.80
CA SER A 219 18.56 -39.14 31.40
C SER A 219 19.90 -38.48 31.07
N THR A 220 20.92 -38.69 31.89
CA THR A 220 22.27 -38.13 31.70
C THR A 220 23.14 -38.94 30.72
N ASP A 221 22.75 -40.19 30.43
CA ASP A 221 23.60 -41.17 29.74
C ASP A 221 23.23 -41.36 28.27
N GLU A 222 21.94 -41.25 27.91
CA GLU A 222 21.45 -41.24 26.52
C GLU A 222 20.21 -40.31 26.38
N ALA A 223 20.20 -39.47 25.35
CA ALA A 223 19.07 -38.59 25.04
C ALA A 223 18.00 -39.38 24.26
N SER A 224 17.12 -40.08 24.98
CA SER A 224 16.00 -40.82 24.38
C SER A 224 15.05 -39.89 23.63
N PRO A 225 14.60 -40.23 22.40
CA PRO A 225 13.67 -39.41 21.65
C PRO A 225 12.27 -39.39 22.28
N LEU A 226 11.58 -38.26 22.08
CA LEU A 226 10.21 -38.05 22.52
C LEU A 226 9.26 -38.22 21.33
N LEU A 227 8.32 -39.15 21.44
CA LEU A 227 7.33 -39.49 20.43
C LEU A 227 5.96 -38.95 20.83
N ILE A 228 5.34 -38.18 19.95
CA ILE A 228 3.99 -37.64 20.11
C ILE A 228 3.09 -38.36 19.10
N ASP A 229 2.14 -39.15 19.57
CA ASP A 229 1.08 -39.75 18.75
C ASP A 229 -0.16 -38.86 18.84
N LEU A 230 -0.46 -38.14 17.76
CA LEU A 230 -1.64 -37.30 17.62
C LEU A 230 -2.95 -38.10 17.64
N GLN A 231 -2.92 -39.44 17.73
CA GLN A 231 -4.07 -40.36 17.76
C GLN A 231 -4.86 -40.45 16.45
N SER A 232 -4.78 -39.43 15.59
CA SER A 232 -5.25 -39.47 14.20
C SER A 232 -4.36 -38.60 13.32
N HIS A 233 -4.49 -38.77 12.01
CA HIS A 233 -3.80 -37.93 11.03
C HIS A 233 -4.39 -36.51 11.07
N ARG A 234 -3.55 -35.51 11.31
CA ARG A 234 -3.99 -34.12 11.53
C ARG A 234 -2.99 -33.12 11.00
N GLU A 235 -3.52 -31.95 10.68
CA GLU A 235 -2.74 -30.77 10.34
C GLU A 235 -2.47 -29.92 11.57
N PHE A 236 -1.34 -29.23 11.57
CA PHE A 236 -0.93 -28.31 12.63
C PHE A 236 -0.09 -27.18 12.03
N SER A 237 0.03 -26.06 12.74
CA SER A 237 0.83 -24.90 12.26
C SER A 237 2.07 -24.62 13.11
N ALA A 238 2.08 -25.08 14.36
CA ALA A 238 3.20 -24.84 15.26
C ALA A 238 3.30 -25.88 16.38
N ILE A 239 4.49 -25.98 16.96
CA ILE A 239 4.75 -26.68 18.22
C ILE A 239 5.29 -25.65 19.20
N ILE A 240 4.72 -25.58 20.40
CA ILE A 240 5.25 -24.78 21.50
C ILE A 240 5.83 -25.73 22.54
N ILE A 241 7.09 -25.53 22.89
CA ILE A 241 7.77 -26.29 23.94
C ILE A 241 8.09 -25.32 25.08
N ASP A 242 7.65 -25.63 26.30
CA ASP A 242 8.01 -24.89 27.50
C ASP A 242 9.13 -25.65 28.23
N TRP A 243 10.35 -25.14 28.12
CA TRP A 243 11.52 -25.71 28.78
C TRP A 243 11.76 -25.09 30.16
N ASP A 244 12.42 -25.81 31.06
CA ASP A 244 13.00 -25.19 32.25
C ASP A 244 14.02 -24.10 31.86
N ASN A 245 14.05 -23.00 32.62
CA ASN A 245 14.91 -21.86 32.31
C ASN A 245 16.42 -22.16 32.38
N LYS A 246 16.83 -23.22 33.10
CA LYS A 246 18.23 -23.62 33.30
C LYS A 246 18.57 -24.94 32.62
N PHE A 247 17.64 -25.90 32.64
CA PHE A 247 17.85 -27.25 32.12
C PHE A 247 16.99 -27.45 30.86
N PHE A 248 17.52 -27.13 29.69
CA PHE A 248 16.79 -27.21 28.42
C PHE A 248 17.62 -27.87 27.32
N ALA A 249 16.97 -28.44 26.32
CA ALA A 249 17.65 -29.03 25.17
C ALA A 249 18.16 -27.93 24.23
N ARG A 250 19.46 -27.93 23.94
CA ARG A 250 20.08 -26.93 23.04
C ARG A 250 19.97 -27.31 21.57
N ALA A 251 19.89 -28.59 21.23
CA ALA A 251 19.77 -29.03 19.85
C ALA A 251 18.91 -30.29 19.73
N PHE A 252 18.02 -30.30 18.74
CA PHE A 252 17.16 -31.44 18.42
C PHE A 252 16.52 -31.33 17.03
N ASP A 253 16.17 -32.47 16.45
CA ASP A 253 15.46 -32.57 15.17
C ASP A 253 13.98 -32.91 15.38
N VAL A 254 13.10 -32.30 14.59
CA VAL A 254 11.67 -32.66 14.49
C VAL A 254 11.48 -33.55 13.26
N ASN A 255 10.91 -34.74 13.47
CA ASN A 255 10.62 -35.70 12.43
C ASN A 255 9.12 -36.05 12.41
N LEU A 256 8.52 -36.12 11.23
CA LEU A 256 7.10 -36.43 11.04
C LEU A 256 6.93 -37.81 10.42
N SER A 257 5.81 -38.48 10.73
CA SER A 257 5.47 -39.78 10.17
C SER A 257 3.96 -40.06 10.23
N THR A 258 3.42 -40.70 9.19
CA THR A 258 2.02 -41.16 9.17
C THR A 258 1.84 -42.58 9.71
N ASP A 259 2.91 -43.38 9.72
CA ASP A 259 2.89 -44.82 10.04
C ASP A 259 3.85 -45.23 11.17
N ALA A 260 4.61 -44.28 11.72
CA ALA A 260 5.69 -44.45 12.70
C ALA A 260 6.89 -45.29 12.23
N VAL A 261 6.94 -45.66 10.94
CA VAL A 261 8.00 -46.45 10.32
C VAL A 261 8.86 -45.55 9.43
N HIS A 262 8.24 -44.78 8.54
CA HIS A 262 8.89 -43.85 7.64
C HIS A 262 8.89 -42.46 8.26
N TRP A 263 10.07 -41.90 8.46
CA TRP A 263 10.26 -40.61 9.13
C TRP A 263 10.87 -39.59 8.17
N GLU A 264 10.29 -38.41 8.11
CA GLU A 264 10.80 -37.25 7.38
C GLU A 264 11.27 -36.20 8.38
N LYS A 265 12.49 -35.69 8.23
CA LYS A 265 12.98 -34.59 9.05
C LYS A 265 12.46 -33.27 8.49
N THR A 266 11.73 -32.50 9.30
CA THR A 266 11.07 -31.26 8.86
C THR A 266 11.59 -29.99 9.53
N TYR A 267 12.28 -30.10 10.67
CA TYR A 267 12.84 -28.94 11.38
C TYR A 267 14.06 -29.33 12.19
N THR A 268 15.03 -28.42 12.33
CA THR A 268 16.23 -28.59 13.18
C THR A 268 16.39 -27.40 14.10
N VAL A 269 16.40 -27.63 15.41
CA VAL A 269 16.84 -26.63 16.40
C VAL A 269 18.33 -26.87 16.66
N SER A 270 19.16 -25.88 16.38
CA SER A 270 20.61 -25.97 16.61
C SER A 270 21.09 -25.25 17.87
N THR A 271 20.35 -24.23 18.30
CA THR A 271 20.71 -23.33 19.41
C THR A 271 19.44 -22.93 20.17
N GLY A 272 18.81 -23.89 20.84
CA GLY A 272 17.60 -23.69 21.62
C GLY A 272 17.82 -22.89 22.90
N LYS A 273 16.71 -22.43 23.50
CA LYS A 273 16.67 -21.67 24.75
C LYS A 273 15.78 -22.33 25.81
N GLY A 274 15.95 -21.88 27.06
CA GLY A 274 15.02 -22.18 28.15
C GLY A 274 13.73 -21.36 28.04
N GLY A 275 12.69 -21.76 28.78
CA GLY A 275 11.35 -21.17 28.68
C GLY A 275 10.63 -21.56 27.39
N LYS A 276 9.69 -20.73 26.94
CA LYS A 276 8.86 -21.03 25.76
C LYS A 276 9.65 -20.90 24.46
N GLN A 277 9.67 -21.98 23.69
CA GLN A 277 10.24 -22.09 22.35
C GLN A 277 9.12 -22.40 21.35
N PHE A 278 9.14 -21.70 20.21
CA PHE A 278 8.15 -21.83 19.15
C PHE A 278 8.79 -22.47 17.93
N LEU A 279 8.19 -23.52 17.40
CA LEU A 279 8.59 -24.16 16.14
C LEU A 279 7.48 -23.92 15.12
N TYR A 280 7.77 -23.15 14.09
CA TYR A 280 6.81 -22.84 13.02
C TYR A 280 6.84 -23.92 11.94
N LEU A 281 5.72 -24.61 11.77
CA LEU A 281 5.58 -25.77 10.87
C LEU A 281 4.27 -25.65 10.08
N PRO A 282 4.10 -24.59 9.26
CA PRO A 282 2.90 -24.43 8.44
C PRO A 282 2.80 -25.56 7.40
N ASP A 283 1.59 -25.89 6.98
CA ASP A 283 1.30 -26.84 5.89
C ASP A 283 1.78 -28.29 6.08
N HIS A 284 2.21 -28.65 7.30
CA HIS A 284 2.52 -30.02 7.66
C HIS A 284 1.30 -30.77 8.19
N GLU A 285 1.24 -32.06 7.89
CA GLU A 285 0.27 -32.99 8.45
C GLU A 285 0.97 -34.28 8.86
N SER A 286 0.51 -34.87 9.94
CA SER A 286 1.10 -36.11 10.44
C SER A 286 0.18 -36.82 11.40
N ARG A 287 0.53 -38.07 11.73
CA ARG A 287 0.00 -38.74 12.93
C ARG A 287 1.04 -38.74 14.05
N PHE A 288 2.31 -38.88 13.72
CA PHE A 288 3.39 -39.04 14.68
C PHE A 288 4.44 -37.95 14.50
N ILE A 289 4.82 -37.31 15.61
CA ILE A 289 5.90 -36.34 15.68
C ILE A 289 6.98 -36.91 16.59
N LYS A 290 8.25 -36.87 16.18
CA LYS A 290 9.39 -37.35 16.97
C LYS A 290 10.42 -36.23 17.13
N LEU A 291 10.71 -35.90 18.38
CA LEU A 291 11.80 -35.01 18.77
C LEU A 291 13.03 -35.87 19.08
N ASN A 292 14.07 -35.74 18.25
CA ASN A 292 15.34 -36.43 18.41
C ASN A 292 16.36 -35.45 19.02
N PHE A 293 16.71 -35.64 20.29
CA PHE A 293 17.63 -34.77 21.00
C PHE A 293 19.08 -35.11 20.71
N THR A 294 19.91 -34.10 20.47
CA THR A 294 21.35 -34.28 20.31
C THR A 294 21.98 -34.38 21.71
N ALA A 295 22.66 -35.50 21.99
CA ALA A 295 23.25 -35.74 23.30
C ALA A 295 24.46 -34.81 23.54
N GLU A 296 24.34 -33.88 24.49
CA GLU A 296 25.48 -33.21 25.11
C GLU A 296 25.98 -34.04 26.29
N LYS A 297 27.30 -34.27 26.34
CA LYS A 297 27.92 -35.13 27.35
C LYS A 297 27.68 -34.56 28.77
N ASN A 298 27.05 -35.33 29.66
CA ASN A 298 26.65 -34.93 31.02
C ASN A 298 25.58 -33.82 31.12
N ALA A 299 24.82 -33.55 30.06
CA ALA A 299 23.69 -32.61 30.11
C ALA A 299 22.37 -33.35 30.33
N HIS A 300 21.53 -32.85 31.24
CA HIS A 300 20.12 -33.23 31.34
C HIS A 300 19.26 -31.99 31.08
N PHE A 301 18.06 -32.20 30.57
CA PHE A 301 17.10 -31.15 30.29
C PHE A 301 15.71 -31.51 30.82
N ARG A 302 14.91 -30.49 31.08
CA ARG A 302 13.56 -30.58 31.64
C ARG A 302 12.58 -29.85 30.75
N MET A 303 11.53 -30.55 30.36
CA MET A 303 10.40 -30.00 29.62
C MET A 303 9.21 -29.90 30.58
N ASN A 304 8.62 -28.73 30.68
CA ASN A 304 7.45 -28.46 31.52
C ASN A 304 6.18 -28.81 30.75
N GLU A 305 6.08 -28.36 29.49
CA GLU A 305 4.85 -28.51 28.68
C GLU A 305 5.20 -28.61 27.19
N ILE A 306 4.37 -29.30 26.41
CA ILE A 306 4.42 -29.27 24.95
C ILE A 306 3.02 -29.19 24.35
N GLU A 307 2.81 -28.21 23.47
CA GLU A 307 1.54 -27.94 22.81
C GLU A 307 1.68 -28.07 21.30
N ILE A 308 0.80 -28.87 20.70
CA ILE A 308 0.62 -28.93 19.24
C ILE A 308 -0.51 -27.99 18.87
N LYS A 309 -0.20 -26.95 18.10
CA LYS A 309 -1.16 -25.93 17.71
C LYS A 309 -1.81 -26.28 16.39
N ASP A 310 -3.12 -26.18 16.33
CA ASP A 310 -3.89 -26.38 15.10
C ASP A 310 -3.50 -25.40 13.99
N VAL A 311 -4.05 -25.60 12.80
CA VAL A 311 -3.78 -24.77 11.63
C VAL A 311 -4.19 -23.29 11.79
N GLY A 312 -5.14 -22.99 12.68
CA GLY A 312 -5.63 -21.63 12.90
C GLY A 312 -4.70 -20.76 13.74
N PHE A 313 -3.85 -21.36 14.57
CA PHE A 313 -2.93 -20.64 15.45
C PHE A 313 -1.94 -19.74 14.70
N ALA A 314 -1.30 -20.25 13.64
CA ALA A 314 -0.32 -19.50 12.86
C ALA A 314 -0.43 -19.83 11.37
N THR A 315 -1.42 -19.25 10.69
CA THR A 315 -1.57 -19.37 9.23
C THR A 315 -0.54 -18.57 8.44
N SER A 316 0.15 -17.64 9.10
CA SER A 316 1.24 -16.85 8.53
C SER A 316 2.27 -16.50 9.60
N VAL A 317 3.45 -16.05 9.16
CA VAL A 317 4.49 -15.53 10.06
C VAL A 317 4.00 -14.32 10.87
N ASN A 318 3.14 -13.49 10.29
CA ASN A 318 2.53 -12.35 10.99
C ASN A 318 1.61 -12.79 12.13
N MET A 319 0.80 -13.82 11.91
CA MET A 319 -0.03 -14.41 12.97
C MET A 319 0.84 -15.03 14.06
N LEU A 320 1.91 -15.74 13.70
CA LEU A 320 2.86 -16.27 14.67
C LEU A 320 3.46 -15.17 15.57
N TYR A 321 3.93 -14.06 15.01
CA TYR A 321 4.45 -12.96 15.82
C TYR A 321 3.37 -12.27 16.65
N SER A 322 2.12 -12.22 16.18
CA SER A 322 0.99 -11.72 16.99
C SER A 322 0.73 -12.62 18.21
N GLU A 323 0.79 -13.94 18.03
CA GLU A 323 0.66 -14.89 19.15
C GLU A 323 1.85 -14.83 20.11
N ILE A 324 3.07 -14.61 19.59
CA ILE A 324 4.26 -14.40 20.42
C ILE A 324 4.12 -13.11 21.23
N ALA A 325 3.78 -11.99 20.58
CA ALA A 325 3.67 -10.67 21.22
C ALA A 325 2.72 -10.68 22.42
N ARG A 326 1.62 -11.45 22.37
CA ARG A 326 0.69 -11.63 23.51
C ARG A 326 1.32 -12.22 24.78
N LEU A 327 2.47 -12.89 24.67
CA LEU A 327 3.21 -13.43 25.82
C LEU A 327 4.26 -12.46 26.38
N PHE A 328 4.44 -11.31 25.73
CA PHE A 328 5.40 -10.29 26.11
C PHE A 328 4.69 -9.03 26.63
N PRO A 329 5.37 -8.22 27.46
CA PRO A 329 4.89 -6.89 27.80
C PRO A 329 4.58 -6.06 26.55
N ARG A 330 3.45 -5.34 26.59
CA ARG A 330 3.14 -4.31 25.60
C ARG A 330 4.31 -3.31 25.55
N GLY A 331 4.74 -2.94 24.34
CA GLY A 331 5.99 -2.18 24.13
C GLY A 331 7.12 -2.99 23.50
N ASP A 332 7.19 -4.31 23.73
CA ASP A 332 8.29 -5.15 23.24
C ASP A 332 8.21 -5.49 21.73
N PHE A 333 7.03 -5.31 21.14
CA PHE A 333 6.76 -5.56 19.72
C PHE A 333 6.06 -4.34 19.10
N PRO A 334 6.10 -4.17 17.77
CA PRO A 334 5.30 -3.17 17.09
C PRO A 334 3.80 -3.28 17.41
N ARG A 335 3.12 -2.13 17.54
CA ARG A 335 1.67 -2.00 17.86
C ARG A 335 0.76 -2.95 17.08
N TYR A 336 1.05 -3.13 15.79
CA TYR A 336 0.21 -3.93 14.92
C TYR A 336 0.19 -5.43 15.28
N PHE A 337 1.18 -5.96 16.01
CA PHE A 337 1.13 -7.33 16.54
C PHE A 337 0.25 -7.44 17.80
N TYR A 338 -0.10 -6.31 18.42
CA TYR A 338 -1.11 -6.21 19.48
C TYR A 338 -2.50 -5.84 18.93
N ASN A 339 -2.69 -5.87 17.60
CA ASN A 339 -3.93 -5.46 16.92
C ASN A 339 -4.30 -3.98 17.11
N GLU A 340 -3.28 -3.12 17.22
CA GLU A 340 -3.42 -1.66 17.28
C GLU A 340 -2.92 -0.99 16.00
N ALA A 341 -3.55 0.11 15.61
CA ALA A 341 -3.12 0.89 14.45
C ALA A 341 -1.71 1.47 14.64
N SER A 342 -0.87 1.35 13.61
CA SER A 342 0.41 2.04 13.47
C SER A 342 0.36 2.97 12.25
N TYR A 343 0.77 4.23 12.44
CA TYR A 343 0.85 5.25 11.39
C TYR A 343 2.32 5.56 11.06
N TRP A 344 2.61 6.00 9.83
CA TRP A 344 3.98 6.26 9.37
C TRP A 344 4.04 7.41 8.35
N THR A 345 5.26 7.87 8.07
CA THR A 345 5.59 8.75 6.93
C THR A 345 6.80 8.20 6.19
N VAL A 346 6.96 8.61 4.94
CA VAL A 346 8.08 8.28 4.06
C VAL A 346 9.26 9.26 4.22
N CYS A 347 10.47 8.77 3.96
CA CYS A 347 11.72 9.54 3.86
C CYS A 347 12.56 9.01 2.68
N GLY A 348 12.87 9.88 1.71
CA GLY A 348 13.62 9.48 0.52
C GLY A 348 14.16 10.64 -0.30
N VAL A 349 14.71 10.33 -1.47
CA VAL A 349 15.25 11.28 -2.45
C VAL A 349 14.29 11.35 -3.64
N ASN A 350 14.15 12.53 -4.26
CA ASN A 350 13.28 12.72 -5.43
C ASN A 350 13.59 11.72 -6.55
N GLY A 351 12.62 10.85 -6.87
CA GLY A 351 12.71 9.88 -7.97
C GLY A 351 13.56 8.64 -7.68
N ASP A 352 14.02 8.43 -6.44
CA ASP A 352 14.72 7.20 -6.10
C ASP A 352 13.74 6.02 -6.05
N ARG A 353 14.20 4.81 -6.38
CA ARG A 353 13.38 3.59 -6.31
C ARG A 353 13.28 3.03 -4.90
N ASN A 354 14.06 3.56 -3.96
CA ASN A 354 14.09 3.13 -2.57
C ASN A 354 13.84 4.30 -1.63
N GLU A 355 13.00 4.07 -0.64
CA GLU A 355 12.74 5.00 0.45
C GLU A 355 12.60 4.25 1.79
N ALA A 356 12.86 4.98 2.86
CA ALA A 356 12.70 4.53 4.24
C ALA A 356 11.33 4.97 4.78
N LEU A 357 10.84 4.27 5.80
CA LEU A 357 9.67 4.70 6.56
C LEU A 357 10.05 4.92 8.02
N ILE A 358 9.38 5.85 8.69
CA ILE A 358 9.40 5.99 10.15
C ILE A 358 7.97 5.96 10.68
N ASN A 359 7.72 5.10 11.67
CA ASN A 359 6.41 5.03 12.31
C ASN A 359 6.28 6.02 13.49
N THR A 360 5.08 6.15 14.03
CA THR A 360 4.80 7.06 15.17
C THR A 360 5.58 6.76 16.44
N ASP A 361 6.10 5.54 16.57
CA ASP A 361 6.86 5.07 17.73
C ASP A 361 8.38 5.27 17.53
N GLY A 362 8.84 5.69 16.35
CA GLY A 362 10.26 5.93 16.07
C GLY A 362 11.03 4.71 15.56
N MET A 363 10.33 3.63 15.19
CA MET A 363 10.88 2.51 14.43
C MET A 363 11.10 2.94 12.97
N VAL A 364 12.25 2.60 12.39
CA VAL A 364 12.65 3.00 11.04
C VAL A 364 12.85 1.77 10.16
N GLU A 365 12.05 1.63 9.11
CA GLU A 365 12.26 0.63 8.05
C GLU A 365 13.31 1.18 7.07
N THR A 366 14.39 0.43 6.85
CA THR A 366 15.57 0.98 6.15
C THR A 366 15.43 1.00 4.63
N ASN A 367 14.55 0.19 4.05
CA ASN A 367 14.28 0.05 2.63
C ASN A 367 12.93 -0.66 2.45
N LYS A 368 12.32 -0.54 1.26
CA LYS A 368 11.10 -1.28 0.89
C LYS A 368 11.16 -2.76 1.25
N GLY A 369 10.28 -3.20 2.15
CA GLY A 369 10.14 -4.61 2.52
C GLY A 369 11.31 -5.19 3.32
N GLN A 370 12.20 -4.35 3.84
CA GLN A 370 13.40 -4.77 4.58
C GLN A 370 13.22 -4.62 6.09
N PHE A 371 14.28 -4.95 6.83
CA PHE A 371 14.33 -4.89 8.28
C PHE A 371 14.14 -3.46 8.82
N SER A 372 13.80 -3.38 10.09
CA SER A 372 13.68 -2.11 10.81
C SER A 372 14.76 -1.95 11.89
N ILE A 373 15.03 -0.69 12.22
CA ILE A 373 15.84 -0.28 13.36
C ILE A 373 14.87 0.30 14.40
N GLU A 374 14.79 -0.31 15.58
CA GLU A 374 13.87 0.07 16.65
C GLU A 374 14.65 0.49 17.90
N PRO A 375 14.37 1.69 18.47
CA PRO A 375 15.08 2.17 19.66
C PRO A 375 14.49 1.60 20.96
N PHE A 376 15.36 1.28 21.92
CA PHE A 376 14.98 0.95 23.31
C PHE A 376 15.96 1.61 24.29
N VAL A 377 15.48 2.06 25.45
CA VAL A 377 16.33 2.68 26.48
C VAL A 377 16.31 1.85 27.74
N PHE A 378 17.46 1.33 28.17
CA PHE A 378 17.58 0.66 29.46
C PHE A 378 18.16 1.62 30.50
N ILE A 379 17.37 1.96 31.52
CA ILE A 379 17.70 2.91 32.58
C ILE A 379 17.19 2.37 33.91
N ASP A 380 17.97 2.52 34.98
CA ASP A 380 17.61 2.09 36.34
C ASP A 380 17.10 0.64 36.45
N SER A 381 17.72 -0.26 35.67
CA SER A 381 17.38 -1.69 35.58
C SER A 381 16.05 -2.04 34.90
N ALA A 382 15.43 -1.07 34.21
CA ALA A 382 14.21 -1.27 33.45
C ALA A 382 14.44 -0.93 31.97
N LEU A 383 13.71 -1.63 31.09
CA LEU A 383 13.66 -1.31 29.67
C LEU A 383 12.47 -0.37 29.42
N VAL A 384 12.75 0.79 28.85
CA VAL A 384 11.78 1.78 28.40
C VAL A 384 11.56 1.58 26.90
N THR A 385 10.29 1.47 26.54
CA THR A 385 9.79 1.22 25.18
C THR A 385 8.88 2.37 24.72
N TRP A 386 8.23 2.23 23.56
CA TRP A 386 7.23 3.19 23.10
C TRP A 386 6.00 3.27 24.02
N GLU A 387 5.77 2.25 24.85
CA GLU A 387 4.63 2.20 25.77
C GLU A 387 4.81 3.11 26.99
N ASP A 388 6.06 3.34 27.39
CA ASP A 388 6.37 4.02 28.65
C ASP A 388 6.56 5.54 28.47
N VAL A 389 6.24 6.08 27.29
CA VAL A 389 6.59 7.46 26.89
C VAL A 389 5.42 8.17 26.22
N GLN A 390 5.43 9.50 26.31
CA GLN A 390 4.55 10.32 25.48
C GLN A 390 5.21 10.62 24.13
N LEU A 391 4.55 10.24 23.05
CA LEU A 391 5.05 10.36 21.69
C LEU A 391 4.62 11.68 21.06
N THR A 392 5.58 12.40 20.47
CA THR A 392 5.30 13.57 19.64
C THR A 392 6.06 13.46 18.33
N GLN A 393 5.38 13.72 17.22
CA GLN A 393 5.98 13.71 15.89
C GLN A 393 6.07 15.12 15.32
N SER A 394 7.07 15.37 14.49
CA SER A 394 7.22 16.63 13.77
C SER A 394 8.02 16.46 12.48
N LEU A 395 7.87 17.43 11.59
CA LEU A 395 8.77 17.68 10.49
C LEU A 395 9.75 18.79 10.87
N ARG A 396 10.94 18.75 10.30
CA ARG A 396 11.91 19.84 10.46
C ARG A 396 11.38 21.12 9.83
N GLU A 397 11.47 22.22 10.59
CA GLU A 397 10.87 23.51 10.21
C GLU A 397 9.35 23.40 9.93
N ASP A 398 8.70 22.40 10.54
CA ASP A 398 7.27 22.10 10.39
C ASP A 398 6.82 21.77 8.95
N VAL A 399 7.77 21.61 8.02
CA VAL A 399 7.48 21.51 6.57
C VAL A 399 8.38 20.56 5.79
N LEU A 400 9.68 20.50 6.11
CA LEU A 400 10.64 19.74 5.31
C LEU A 400 10.46 18.24 5.57
N PRO A 401 10.60 17.36 4.57
CA PRO A 401 10.41 15.91 4.69
C PRO A 401 11.58 15.22 5.42
N ILE A 402 11.94 15.76 6.58
CA ILE A 402 12.94 15.27 7.52
C ILE A 402 12.13 14.99 8.80
N PRO A 403 11.50 13.81 8.90
CA PRO A 403 10.63 13.48 10.00
C PRO A 403 11.41 13.16 11.26
N SER A 404 10.80 13.48 12.40
CA SER A 404 11.30 13.10 13.71
C SER A 404 10.19 12.60 14.64
N VAL A 405 10.58 11.72 15.54
CA VAL A 405 9.76 11.17 16.62
C VAL A 405 10.48 11.39 17.93
N LYS A 406 9.77 11.99 18.88
CA LYS A 406 10.29 12.29 20.21
C LYS A 406 9.53 11.49 21.26
N TRP A 407 10.27 10.70 22.02
CA TRP A 407 9.84 10.04 23.25
C TRP A 407 10.05 11.00 24.40
N ASN A 408 8.97 11.41 25.05
CA ASN A 408 9.00 12.23 26.25
C ASN A 408 8.79 11.32 27.47
N HIS A 409 9.87 11.00 28.16
CA HIS A 409 9.88 10.31 29.45
C HIS A 409 10.11 11.33 30.57
N ALA A 410 9.72 11.00 31.81
CA ALA A 410 9.92 11.90 32.96
C ALA A 410 11.40 12.27 33.17
N ASP A 411 12.29 11.30 32.91
CA ASP A 411 13.72 11.44 33.17
C ASP A 411 14.55 11.87 31.96
N PHE A 412 14.05 11.66 30.75
CA PHE A 412 14.82 11.90 29.53
C PHE A 412 13.92 12.17 28.33
N ILE A 413 14.52 12.71 27.28
CA ILE A 413 13.94 12.74 25.94
C ILE A 413 14.82 11.93 25.00
N LEU A 414 14.21 11.07 24.17
CA LEU A 414 14.87 10.45 23.03
C LEU A 414 14.23 10.97 21.75
N ASN A 415 15.04 11.56 20.86
CA ASN A 415 14.59 12.06 19.57
C ASN A 415 15.22 11.27 18.43
N THR A 416 14.41 10.55 17.66
CA THR A 416 14.79 9.88 16.42
C THR A 416 14.51 10.81 15.25
N GLU A 417 15.52 11.14 14.44
CA GLU A 417 15.40 11.94 13.21
C GLU A 417 16.02 11.17 12.04
N ILE A 418 15.34 11.16 10.90
CA ILE A 418 15.85 10.55 9.66
C ILE A 418 15.79 11.50 8.47
N PHE A 419 16.73 11.35 7.54
CA PHE A 419 16.69 11.97 6.21
C PHE A 419 17.48 11.12 5.21
N SER A 420 17.25 11.32 3.91
CA SER A 420 18.06 10.70 2.86
C SER A 420 18.77 11.76 2.02
N ASP A 421 20.05 11.53 1.71
CA ASP A 421 20.88 12.42 0.87
C ASP A 421 21.42 11.65 -0.34
N GLY A 422 21.69 12.38 -1.43
CA GLY A 422 22.16 11.87 -2.72
C GLY A 422 21.24 12.13 -3.89
N SER A 423 21.40 11.34 -4.94
CA SER A 423 20.57 11.35 -6.13
C SER A 423 19.81 10.03 -6.27
N ALA A 424 18.77 10.01 -7.09
CA ALA A 424 18.12 8.75 -7.48
C ALA A 424 19.17 7.72 -7.94
N ASP A 425 19.04 6.48 -7.48
CA ASP A 425 19.97 5.36 -7.73
C ASP A 425 21.38 5.52 -7.13
N SER A 426 21.68 6.62 -6.43
CA SER A 426 22.86 6.76 -5.57
C SER A 426 22.56 7.62 -4.33
N SER A 427 21.99 6.98 -3.31
CA SER A 427 21.49 7.65 -2.11
C SER A 427 21.69 6.84 -0.84
N MET A 428 21.70 7.54 0.29
CA MET A 428 21.87 6.96 1.62
C MET A 428 20.86 7.52 2.61
N LEU A 429 20.35 6.65 3.49
CA LEU A 429 19.58 7.00 4.66
C LEU A 429 20.52 7.38 5.81
N PHE A 430 20.20 8.47 6.51
CA PHE A 430 20.88 8.95 7.69
C PHE A 430 19.93 8.92 8.88
N LEU A 431 20.39 8.39 10.02
CA LEU A 431 19.61 8.30 11.25
C LEU A 431 20.36 8.96 12.41
N ASN A 432 19.64 9.74 13.21
CA ASN A 432 20.14 10.35 14.44
C ASN A 432 19.21 10.05 15.61
N TYR A 433 19.79 9.51 16.69
CA TYR A 433 19.13 9.31 17.97
C TYR A 433 19.76 10.24 19.00
N THR A 434 19.04 11.26 19.43
CA THR A 434 19.52 12.24 20.42
C THR A 434 18.86 12.00 21.78
N PHE A 435 19.67 11.65 22.77
CA PHE A 435 19.25 11.46 24.15
C PHE A 435 19.55 12.72 24.97
N ILE A 436 18.53 13.28 25.61
CA ILE A 436 18.61 14.49 26.42
C ILE A 436 18.26 14.13 27.86
N ASN A 437 19.09 14.56 28.81
CA ASN A 437 18.87 14.31 30.22
C ASN A 437 17.98 15.40 30.85
N ASN A 438 16.79 15.01 31.33
CA ASN A 438 15.86 15.90 32.04
C ASN A 438 16.00 15.84 33.56
N ARG A 439 16.83 14.94 34.11
CA ARG A 439 17.11 14.88 35.55
C ARG A 439 18.03 16.02 36.00
N PRO A 440 17.95 16.42 37.28
CA PRO A 440 18.88 17.39 37.86
C PRO A 440 20.28 16.82 38.12
N ASP A 441 20.46 15.51 37.99
CA ASP A 441 21.72 14.78 38.14
C ASP A 441 22.10 14.00 36.86
N SER A 442 23.28 13.40 36.83
CA SER A 442 23.75 12.67 35.64
C SER A 442 23.05 11.33 35.46
N ILE A 443 22.55 11.04 34.27
CA ILE A 443 21.99 9.73 33.92
C ILE A 443 23.08 8.80 33.40
N ASN A 444 23.02 7.53 33.82
CA ASN A 444 23.67 6.41 33.13
C ASN A 444 22.57 5.52 32.54
N ALA A 445 22.52 5.41 31.22
CA ALA A 445 21.55 4.59 30.49
C ALA A 445 22.25 3.80 29.39
N GLN A 446 21.54 2.84 28.81
CA GLN A 446 21.94 2.18 27.58
C GLN A 446 20.88 2.43 26.51
N LEU A 447 21.28 2.96 25.36
CA LEU A 447 20.44 2.99 24.17
C LEU A 447 20.74 1.73 23.36
N PHE A 448 19.71 0.93 23.13
CA PHE A 448 19.75 -0.18 22.20
C PHE A 448 19.08 0.22 20.89
N LEU A 449 19.73 -0.10 19.78
CA LEU A 449 19.14 0.00 18.45
C LEU A 449 19.01 -1.42 17.90
N ALA A 450 17.80 -1.97 17.96
CA ALA A 450 17.51 -3.34 17.58
C ALA A 450 17.27 -3.43 16.07
N LEU A 451 17.91 -4.39 15.41
CA LEU A 451 17.67 -4.76 14.01
C LEU A 451 16.64 -5.89 14.02
N ARG A 452 15.41 -5.57 13.62
CA ARG A 452 14.24 -6.46 13.76
C ARG A 452 13.80 -6.98 12.38
N PRO A 453 13.36 -8.24 12.26
CA PRO A 453 12.79 -8.80 11.03
C PRO A 453 11.35 -8.30 10.81
N PHE A 454 11.12 -7.01 11.01
CA PHE A 454 9.83 -6.34 10.93
C PHE A 454 9.92 -5.13 10.01
N GLN A 455 8.85 -4.88 9.27
CA GLN A 455 8.63 -3.68 8.47
C GLN A 455 7.95 -2.62 9.34
N VAL A 456 8.05 -1.35 8.93
CA VAL A 456 7.16 -0.29 9.43
C VAL A 456 5.77 -0.46 8.84
N ASN A 457 5.68 -0.88 7.57
CA ASN A 457 4.40 -1.21 6.93
C ASN A 457 3.70 -2.36 7.69
N PRO A 458 2.52 -2.17 8.30
CA PRO A 458 1.81 -3.20 9.05
C PRO A 458 1.28 -4.36 8.19
N PRO A 459 0.99 -5.54 8.76
CA PRO A 459 0.52 -6.71 8.02
C PRO A 459 -0.88 -6.56 7.41
N TYR A 460 -1.69 -5.62 7.90
CA TYR A 460 -3.02 -5.30 7.36
C TYR A 460 -3.00 -4.17 6.30
N GLN A 461 -1.81 -3.71 5.89
CA GLN A 461 -1.61 -2.68 4.85
C GLN A 461 -1.06 -3.30 3.58
N PHE A 462 -1.95 -3.91 2.80
CA PHE A 462 -1.57 -4.51 1.53
C PHE A 462 -2.70 -4.47 0.51
N LEU A 463 -2.35 -4.06 -0.70
CA LEU A 463 -3.07 -4.42 -1.94
C LEU A 463 -2.37 -5.58 -2.63
N ASN A 464 -1.04 -5.45 -2.73
CA ASN A 464 -0.18 -6.44 -3.33
C ASN A 464 0.54 -7.22 -2.22
N ASN A 465 1.63 -6.72 -1.66
CA ASN A 465 2.46 -7.51 -0.75
C ASN A 465 2.14 -7.22 0.72
N PRO A 466 1.93 -8.24 1.58
CA PRO A 466 1.69 -8.03 3.00
C PRO A 466 2.92 -7.42 3.70
N GLY A 467 2.67 -6.42 4.55
CA GLY A 467 3.65 -5.90 5.50
C GLY A 467 3.85 -6.80 6.72
N GLY A 468 4.37 -6.23 7.81
CA GLY A 468 4.63 -6.91 9.08
C GLY A 468 6.01 -7.57 9.09
N ALA A 469 6.07 -8.89 9.23
CA ALA A 469 7.32 -9.63 9.24
C ALA A 469 8.03 -9.60 7.87
N THR A 470 9.36 -9.55 7.91
CA THR A 470 10.24 -9.69 6.75
C THR A 470 11.35 -10.71 7.05
N LYS A 471 12.14 -11.09 6.04
CA LYS A 471 13.17 -12.12 6.17
C LYS A 471 14.55 -11.53 6.47
N ILE A 472 15.16 -11.99 7.54
CA ILE A 472 16.59 -11.83 7.82
C ILE A 472 17.23 -13.20 8.03
N ASN A 473 17.85 -13.73 6.99
CA ASN A 473 18.57 -14.99 7.02
C ASN A 473 19.90 -14.89 7.74
N SER A 474 20.63 -13.80 7.58
CA SER A 474 21.93 -13.64 8.25
C SER A 474 22.18 -12.23 8.74
N ILE A 475 22.89 -12.12 9.87
CA ILE A 475 23.41 -10.86 10.40
C ILE A 475 24.83 -11.10 10.90
N ALA A 476 25.77 -10.27 10.46
CA ALA A 476 27.15 -10.29 10.92
C ALA A 476 27.67 -8.87 11.16
N VAL A 477 28.51 -8.67 12.18
CA VAL A 477 29.22 -7.40 12.39
C VAL A 477 30.71 -7.54 12.08
N LYS A 478 31.26 -6.51 11.41
CA LYS A 478 32.69 -6.34 11.15
C LYS A 478 33.06 -4.90 11.53
N GLN A 479 33.62 -4.71 12.72
CA GLN A 479 33.94 -3.38 13.29
C GLN A 479 32.68 -2.49 13.36
N ASP A 480 32.64 -1.41 12.58
CA ASP A 480 31.56 -0.42 12.54
C ASP A 480 30.53 -0.70 11.42
N LEU A 481 30.61 -1.88 10.78
CA LEU A 481 29.72 -2.31 9.70
C LEU A 481 28.92 -3.54 10.14
N VAL A 482 27.60 -3.46 10.07
CA VAL A 482 26.69 -4.62 10.15
C VAL A 482 26.28 -5.00 8.73
N VAL A 483 26.40 -6.28 8.40
CA VAL A 483 25.97 -6.86 7.12
C VAL A 483 24.76 -7.75 7.38
N ILE A 484 23.69 -7.52 6.62
CA ILE A 484 22.41 -8.21 6.72
C ILE A 484 22.17 -8.93 5.39
N ASN A 485 21.83 -10.22 5.42
CA ASN A 485 21.59 -11.07 4.24
C ASN A 485 22.75 -11.11 3.21
N GLY A 486 23.95 -10.68 3.61
CA GLY A 486 25.16 -10.67 2.78
C GLY A 486 25.34 -9.45 1.88
N ASP A 487 24.28 -8.69 1.61
CA ASP A 487 24.29 -7.55 0.68
C ASP A 487 23.94 -6.22 1.37
N LYS A 488 22.92 -6.17 2.23
CA LYS A 488 22.54 -4.95 2.95
C LYS A 488 23.55 -4.58 4.03
N GLN A 489 23.82 -3.29 4.13
CA GLN A 489 24.88 -2.75 5.00
C GLN A 489 24.31 -1.67 5.92
N LEU A 490 24.77 -1.63 7.17
CA LEU A 490 24.50 -0.57 8.13
C LEU A 490 25.82 -0.12 8.72
N PHE A 491 26.10 1.18 8.63
CA PHE A 491 27.33 1.78 9.15
C PHE A 491 27.04 2.56 10.42
N THR A 492 27.78 2.25 11.48
CA THR A 492 27.73 3.00 12.74
C THR A 492 28.69 4.17 12.69
N LEU A 493 28.21 5.36 12.32
CA LEU A 493 29.03 6.58 12.30
C LEU A 493 29.50 6.93 13.73
N THR A 494 28.65 6.66 14.73
CA THR A 494 29.05 6.63 16.14
C THR A 494 29.38 5.20 16.53
N PRO A 495 30.62 4.88 16.95
CA PRO A 495 31.00 3.52 17.33
C PRO A 495 30.13 2.98 18.47
N SER A 496 29.61 1.76 18.30
CA SER A 496 28.86 1.08 19.36
C SER A 496 29.81 0.45 20.40
N GLN A 497 29.36 0.34 21.66
CA GLN A 497 30.11 -0.34 22.73
C GLN A 497 29.67 -1.80 22.92
N GLY A 498 28.85 -2.32 22.01
CA GLY A 498 28.42 -3.71 22.01
C GLY A 498 27.53 -4.02 20.81
N PHE A 499 27.65 -5.23 20.31
CA PHE A 499 26.77 -5.80 19.29
C PHE A 499 26.49 -7.25 19.66
N GLY A 500 25.26 -7.69 19.44
CA GLY A 500 24.87 -9.08 19.58
C GLY A 500 23.75 -9.44 18.61
N ALA A 501 23.78 -10.65 18.08
CA ALA A 501 22.78 -11.19 17.17
C ALA A 501 22.28 -12.57 17.65
N THR A 502 21.03 -12.89 17.31
CA THR A 502 20.30 -14.09 17.76
C THR A 502 19.49 -14.67 16.60
N THR A 503 19.38 -15.99 16.54
CA THR A 503 18.37 -16.67 15.69
C THR A 503 17.02 -16.70 16.40
N PHE A 504 15.95 -17.10 15.69
CA PHE A 504 14.62 -17.25 16.30
C PHE A 504 14.58 -18.31 17.40
N ASP A 505 15.29 -19.43 17.22
CA ASP A 505 15.36 -20.52 18.20
C ASP A 505 16.09 -20.12 19.50
N GLU A 506 16.97 -19.12 19.44
CA GLU A 506 17.73 -18.58 20.57
C GLU A 506 16.90 -17.59 21.43
N GLY A 507 15.75 -17.12 20.91
CA GLY A 507 14.84 -16.17 21.57
C GLY A 507 14.74 -14.81 20.89
N ASP A 508 13.74 -14.02 21.30
CA ASP A 508 13.57 -12.66 20.78
C ASP A 508 14.63 -11.72 21.36
N ILE A 509 15.07 -10.73 20.57
CA ILE A 509 16.11 -9.78 20.98
C ILE A 509 15.73 -9.03 22.26
N VAL A 510 14.44 -8.73 22.47
CA VAL A 510 13.96 -7.97 23.65
C VAL A 510 14.16 -8.73 24.97
N GLU A 511 14.25 -10.06 24.94
CA GLU A 511 14.57 -10.89 26.12
C GLU A 511 15.99 -10.65 26.64
N PHE A 512 16.89 -10.14 25.78
CA PHE A 512 18.25 -9.73 26.13
C PHE A 512 18.26 -8.27 26.58
N LEU A 513 17.58 -7.39 25.83
CA LEU A 513 17.54 -5.95 26.09
C LEU A 513 16.91 -5.64 27.46
N SER A 514 15.85 -6.36 27.83
CA SER A 514 15.20 -6.28 29.14
C SER A 514 16.11 -6.60 30.33
N LYS A 515 17.28 -7.20 30.08
CA LYS A 515 18.32 -7.52 31.07
C LYS A 515 19.54 -6.59 30.97
N GLY A 516 19.48 -5.52 30.17
CA GLY A 516 20.59 -4.61 29.91
C GLY A 516 21.74 -5.27 29.13
N LYS A 517 21.44 -6.25 28.28
CA LYS A 517 22.43 -7.05 27.55
C LYS A 517 22.07 -7.17 26.06
N VAL A 518 23.07 -7.53 25.26
CA VAL A 518 22.89 -8.02 23.89
C VAL A 518 23.28 -9.51 23.84
N PRO A 519 22.83 -10.28 22.83
CA PRO A 519 23.30 -11.64 22.61
C PRO A 519 24.83 -11.74 22.52
N LEU A 520 25.39 -12.92 22.79
CA LEU A 520 26.86 -13.12 22.76
C LEU A 520 27.42 -13.29 21.35
N ARG A 521 26.61 -13.79 20.42
CA ARG A 521 27.04 -14.06 19.05
C ARG A 521 27.08 -12.78 18.23
N THR A 522 28.02 -12.71 17.30
CA THR A 522 28.22 -11.56 16.41
C THR A 522 28.01 -11.91 14.94
N ASP A 523 27.71 -13.17 14.66
CA ASP A 523 27.46 -13.76 13.34
C ASP A 523 26.43 -14.88 13.49
N VAL A 524 25.29 -14.71 12.83
CA VAL A 524 24.16 -15.64 12.89
C VAL A 524 23.57 -15.92 11.52
N PHE A 525 23.09 -17.15 11.35
CA PHE A 525 22.32 -17.61 10.20
C PHE A 525 21.09 -18.36 10.71
N ASP A 526 19.92 -18.04 10.17
CA ASP A 526 18.64 -18.69 10.43
C ASP A 526 18.00 -19.05 9.08
N GLU A 527 17.79 -20.35 8.86
CA GLU A 527 17.19 -20.89 7.64
C GLU A 527 15.76 -20.36 7.43
N GLN A 528 15.04 -20.06 8.51
CA GLN A 528 13.69 -19.50 8.44
C GLN A 528 13.66 -17.98 8.24
N GLY A 529 14.82 -17.32 8.25
CA GLY A 529 14.92 -15.89 7.95
C GLY A 529 14.40 -14.99 9.07
N ARG A 530 14.72 -15.27 10.34
CA ARG A 530 14.18 -14.54 11.50
C ARG A 530 15.25 -14.05 12.47
N CYS A 531 16.47 -13.88 11.98
CA CYS A 531 17.55 -13.30 12.79
C CYS A 531 17.16 -11.91 13.31
N SER A 532 17.62 -11.59 14.52
CA SER A 532 17.55 -10.24 15.09
C SER A 532 18.90 -9.87 15.68
N ALA A 533 19.18 -8.58 15.82
CA ALA A 533 20.40 -8.10 16.47
C ALA A 533 20.16 -6.81 17.24
N ALA A 534 21.12 -6.38 18.04
CA ALA A 534 21.10 -5.07 18.66
C ALA A 534 22.49 -4.46 18.79
N LEU A 535 22.58 -3.16 18.51
CA LEU A 535 23.71 -2.31 18.86
C LEU A 535 23.46 -1.70 20.25
N ARG A 536 24.49 -1.68 21.11
CA ARG A 536 24.42 -1.08 22.45
C ARG A 536 25.30 0.15 22.54
N TYR A 537 24.69 1.26 22.92
CA TYR A 537 25.35 2.53 23.23
C TYR A 537 25.26 2.82 24.72
N SER A 538 26.41 2.93 25.40
CA SER A 538 26.45 3.33 26.81
C SER A 538 26.42 4.84 26.91
N ILE A 539 25.38 5.37 27.55
CA ILE A 539 25.08 6.80 27.60
C ILE A 539 25.30 7.30 29.02
N ARG A 540 26.24 8.24 29.18
CA ARG A 540 26.41 9.02 30.41
C ARG A 540 26.28 10.49 30.06
N VAL A 541 25.27 11.15 30.62
CA VAL A 541 24.90 12.53 30.24
C VAL A 541 24.69 13.34 31.51
N ALA A 542 25.36 14.49 31.63
CA ALA A 542 25.15 15.37 32.78
C ALA A 542 23.76 16.02 32.73
N ALA A 543 23.33 16.63 33.84
CA ALA A 543 22.03 17.29 33.93
C ALA A 543 21.88 18.36 32.83
N GLY A 544 20.81 18.29 32.05
CA GLY A 544 20.54 19.22 30.94
C GLY A 544 21.42 19.08 29.70
N GLU A 545 22.38 18.14 29.68
CA GLU A 545 23.19 17.85 28.49
C GLU A 545 22.50 16.85 27.56
N GLN A 546 23.09 16.66 26.37
CA GLN A 546 22.61 15.70 25.37
C GLN A 546 23.76 14.93 24.73
N VAL A 547 23.46 13.73 24.23
CA VAL A 547 24.35 12.94 23.37
C VAL A 547 23.60 12.44 22.15
N SER A 548 24.28 12.35 21.01
CA SER A 548 23.70 11.88 19.75
C SER A 548 24.44 10.64 19.25
N VAL A 549 23.67 9.69 18.71
CA VAL A 549 24.15 8.50 18.02
C VAL A 549 23.74 8.59 16.55
N TYR A 550 24.72 8.45 15.67
CA TYR A 550 24.53 8.57 14.22
C TYR A 550 24.76 7.24 13.51
N LEU A 551 23.83 6.86 12.63
CA LEU A 551 23.91 5.70 11.75
C LEU A 551 23.67 6.11 10.29
N THR A 552 24.10 5.28 9.35
CA THR A 552 23.68 5.39 7.95
C THR A 552 23.53 4.03 7.26
N VAL A 553 22.58 3.96 6.33
CA VAL A 553 22.25 2.77 5.55
C VAL A 553 22.21 3.18 4.06
N PRO A 554 23.05 2.62 3.19
CA PRO A 554 22.93 2.85 1.75
C PRO A 554 21.65 2.25 1.20
N PHE A 555 20.88 3.03 0.44
CA PHE A 555 19.81 2.44 -0.37
C PHE A 555 20.40 1.62 -1.52
N HIS A 556 21.50 2.12 -2.09
CA HIS A 556 22.25 1.50 -3.19
C HIS A 556 23.70 1.26 -2.77
N LEU A 557 24.21 0.03 -2.94
CA LEU A 557 25.54 -0.33 -2.44
C LEU A 557 26.68 0.47 -3.07
N ASP A 558 26.51 0.92 -4.31
CA ASP A 558 27.51 1.75 -4.99
C ASP A 558 27.68 3.12 -4.33
N SER A 559 26.65 3.63 -3.63
CA SER A 559 26.70 4.91 -2.90
C SER A 559 27.69 4.90 -1.74
N VAL A 560 28.07 3.72 -1.22
CA VAL A 560 29.06 3.61 -0.14
C VAL A 560 30.37 4.30 -0.52
N LYS A 561 30.83 4.13 -1.77
CA LYS A 561 32.10 4.72 -2.24
C LYS A 561 32.03 6.24 -2.38
N GLU A 562 30.85 6.78 -2.65
CA GLU A 562 30.62 8.21 -2.87
C GLU A 562 30.48 8.97 -1.55
N PHE A 563 29.79 8.37 -0.58
CA PHE A 563 29.42 9.04 0.66
C PHE A 563 30.39 8.77 1.79
N LEU A 564 30.83 7.53 1.99
CA LEU A 564 31.57 7.14 3.18
C LEU A 564 33.08 7.33 3.01
N PRO A 565 33.71 8.23 3.78
CA PRO A 565 35.16 8.38 3.72
C PRO A 565 35.85 7.18 4.38
N ASN A 566 37.09 6.91 3.96
CA ASN A 566 37.93 5.86 4.56
C ASN A 566 38.12 6.01 6.08
N ARG A 567 37.99 7.23 6.62
CA ARG A 567 38.02 7.50 8.07
C ARG A 567 37.18 8.72 8.43
N LEU A 568 36.22 8.55 9.33
CA LEU A 568 35.40 9.63 9.88
C LEU A 568 36.04 10.21 11.15
N GLN A 569 36.38 11.49 11.17
CA GLN A 569 36.95 12.14 12.36
C GLN A 569 35.88 12.73 13.30
N ASN A 570 34.78 13.23 12.75
CA ASN A 570 33.71 13.87 13.51
C ASN A 570 32.34 13.47 12.93
N PRO A 571 31.65 12.47 13.52
CA PRO A 571 30.34 12.00 13.06
C PRO A 571 29.28 13.10 13.05
N ALA A 572 29.22 13.94 14.09
CA ALA A 572 28.24 15.01 14.20
C ALA A 572 28.38 16.04 13.08
N ARG A 573 29.61 16.48 12.77
CA ARG A 573 29.86 17.42 11.68
C ARG A 573 29.52 16.83 10.31
N TYR A 574 29.81 15.54 10.11
CA TYR A 574 29.49 14.85 8.87
C TYR A 574 27.97 14.75 8.68
N PHE A 575 27.25 14.29 9.70
CA PHE A 575 25.79 14.21 9.70
C PHE A 575 25.17 15.59 9.44
N GLU A 576 25.64 16.64 10.12
CA GLU A 576 25.13 18.00 9.95
C GLU A 576 25.31 18.53 8.53
N LYS A 577 26.44 18.24 7.89
CA LYS A 577 26.69 18.65 6.50
C LYS A 577 25.62 18.06 5.57
N HIS A 578 25.36 16.75 5.66
CA HIS A 578 24.36 16.09 4.83
C HIS A 578 22.94 16.58 5.17
N ARG A 579 22.63 16.82 6.45
CA ARG A 579 21.36 17.41 6.87
C ARG A 579 21.11 18.78 6.24
N GLN A 580 22.12 19.65 6.23
CA GLN A 580 22.04 20.97 5.60
C GLN A 580 21.89 20.90 4.09
N ASN A 581 22.54 19.95 3.42
CA ASN A 581 22.36 19.71 1.98
C ASN A 581 20.88 19.41 1.67
N VAL A 582 20.30 18.47 2.41
CA VAL A 582 18.90 18.04 2.23
C VAL A 582 17.92 19.17 2.56
N GLN A 583 18.16 19.93 3.64
CA GLN A 583 17.36 21.12 3.95
C GLN A 583 17.39 22.14 2.81
N ASN A 584 18.58 22.46 2.29
CA ASN A 584 18.74 23.44 1.22
C ASN A 584 18.09 22.97 -0.08
N PHE A 585 18.24 21.69 -0.42
CA PHE A 585 17.58 21.08 -1.57
C PHE A 585 16.06 21.22 -1.48
N TRP A 586 15.45 20.78 -0.37
CA TRP A 586 14.00 20.82 -0.24
C TRP A 586 13.44 22.23 -0.17
N ARG A 587 14.09 23.15 0.57
CA ARG A 587 13.70 24.57 0.58
C ARG A 587 13.64 25.12 -0.84
N GLN A 588 14.70 24.93 -1.62
CA GLN A 588 14.73 25.39 -3.01
C GLN A 588 13.68 24.69 -3.89
N LYS A 589 13.49 23.38 -3.69
CA LYS A 589 12.63 22.56 -4.55
C LYS A 589 11.14 22.89 -4.39
N ILE A 590 10.67 23.17 -3.17
CA ILE A 590 9.24 23.37 -2.88
C ILE A 590 8.82 24.85 -2.80
N SER A 591 9.75 25.80 -2.90
CA SER A 591 9.48 27.24 -2.76
C SER A 591 9.45 28.01 -4.09
N SER A 592 9.13 27.36 -5.21
CA SER A 592 9.03 28.02 -6.53
C SER A 592 8.03 29.17 -6.51
N VAL A 593 6.89 28.97 -5.84
CA VAL A 593 5.90 30.00 -5.53
C VAL A 593 6.17 30.48 -4.11
N ARG A 594 6.22 31.79 -3.89
CA ARG A 594 6.43 32.36 -2.56
C ARG A 594 5.11 32.88 -2.03
N PHE A 595 4.78 32.50 -0.81
CA PHE A 595 3.59 32.98 -0.10
C PHE A 595 4.01 33.83 1.09
N GLN A 596 3.25 34.89 1.35
CA GLN A 596 3.28 35.66 2.57
C GLN A 596 1.83 35.80 3.05
N LEU A 597 1.47 35.03 4.08
CA LEU A 597 0.14 35.01 4.69
C LEU A 597 0.27 35.19 6.21
N PRO A 598 -0.84 35.47 6.92
CA PRO A 598 -0.85 35.51 8.38
C PRO A 598 -0.62 34.12 9.00
N PRO A 599 -0.20 34.02 10.28
CA PRO A 599 0.07 32.73 10.94
C PRO A 599 -1.10 31.74 10.93
N SER A 600 -2.35 32.23 10.84
CA SER A 600 -3.53 31.39 10.68
C SER A 600 -3.51 30.52 9.41
N ALA A 601 -2.68 30.85 8.42
CA ALA A 601 -2.53 30.09 7.18
C ALA A 601 -1.33 29.12 7.20
N ASP A 602 -0.53 29.07 8.29
CA ASP A 602 0.68 28.25 8.35
C ASP A 602 0.38 26.77 8.11
N LYS A 603 -0.72 26.24 8.68
CA LYS A 603 -1.12 24.84 8.46
C LYS A 603 -1.40 24.54 6.99
N LEU A 604 -2.03 25.48 6.29
CA LEU A 604 -2.37 25.36 4.88
C LEU A 604 -1.11 25.35 4.00
N LEU A 605 -0.17 26.27 4.24
CA LEU A 605 1.06 26.36 3.46
C LEU A 605 2.05 25.23 3.79
N ASN A 606 2.21 24.88 5.07
CA ASN A 606 3.07 23.78 5.49
C ASN A 606 2.59 22.45 4.88
N THR A 607 1.27 22.21 4.90
CA THR A 607 0.69 21.04 4.25
C THR A 607 0.92 21.03 2.74
N LEU A 608 0.81 22.17 2.07
CA LEU A 608 1.05 22.28 0.63
C LEU A 608 2.50 21.93 0.28
N HIS A 609 3.45 22.55 0.97
CA HIS A 609 4.88 22.34 0.73
C HIS A 609 5.34 20.92 1.10
N SER A 610 4.86 20.35 2.20
CA SER A 610 5.17 18.96 2.57
C SER A 610 4.63 17.97 1.52
N ASN A 611 3.39 18.15 1.03
CA ASN A 611 2.82 17.28 0.00
C ASN A 611 3.56 17.37 -1.35
N LEU A 612 4.08 18.55 -1.73
CA LEU A 612 4.97 18.66 -2.88
C LEU A 612 6.23 17.80 -2.72
N ALA A 613 6.84 17.81 -1.53
CA ALA A 613 8.01 16.98 -1.26
C ALA A 613 7.64 15.48 -1.28
N TYR A 614 6.52 15.10 -0.67
CA TYR A 614 6.05 13.71 -0.64
C TYR A 614 5.73 13.16 -2.03
N ILE A 615 5.09 13.95 -2.91
CA ILE A 615 4.87 13.56 -4.31
C ILE A 615 6.21 13.21 -4.96
N LEU A 616 7.24 14.03 -4.76
CA LEU A 616 8.55 13.81 -5.36
C LEU A 616 9.31 12.63 -4.75
N ILE A 617 9.15 12.37 -3.44
CA ILE A 617 9.73 11.21 -2.77
C ILE A 617 9.07 9.90 -3.24
N ASN A 618 7.75 9.89 -3.43
CA ASN A 618 7.02 8.72 -3.93
C ASN A 618 7.21 8.50 -5.45
N ARG A 619 7.96 9.34 -6.16
CA ARG A 619 8.31 9.06 -7.56
C ARG A 619 9.29 7.89 -7.61
N ASP A 620 9.04 6.93 -8.50
CA ASP A 620 9.95 5.82 -8.77
C ASP A 620 10.57 6.01 -10.16
N GLY A 621 11.79 6.55 -10.19
CA GLY A 621 12.41 7.09 -11.39
C GLY A 621 11.56 8.22 -11.97
N TYR A 622 10.88 7.94 -13.09
CA TYR A 622 9.98 8.90 -13.75
C TYR A 622 8.51 8.69 -13.41
N GLY A 623 8.16 7.52 -12.85
CA GLY A 623 6.79 7.20 -12.48
C GLY A 623 6.34 8.05 -11.29
N ILE A 624 5.19 8.71 -11.41
CA ILE A 624 4.51 9.35 -10.28
C ILE A 624 3.63 8.29 -9.63
N GLN A 625 3.80 8.03 -8.33
CA GLN A 625 3.04 7.01 -7.60
C GLN A 625 2.25 7.64 -6.44
N PRO A 626 1.07 7.09 -6.08
CA PRO A 626 0.30 7.53 -4.93
C PRO A 626 0.92 7.13 -3.59
N GLY A 627 1.80 6.13 -3.57
CA GLY A 627 2.44 5.64 -2.36
C GLY A 627 3.62 4.72 -2.65
N SER A 628 4.46 4.48 -1.64
CA SER A 628 5.73 3.78 -1.76
C SER A 628 5.71 2.30 -1.36
N ARG A 629 4.56 1.76 -0.93
CA ARG A 629 4.39 0.36 -0.50
C ARG A 629 3.21 -0.30 -1.20
N SER A 630 1.99 -0.14 -0.69
CA SER A 630 0.79 -0.76 -1.27
C SER A 630 0.52 -0.28 -2.69
N TYR A 631 0.95 0.96 -2.98
CA TYR A 631 0.70 1.73 -4.19
C TYR A 631 1.94 1.95 -5.06
N GLU A 632 2.94 1.06 -5.00
CA GLU A 632 4.19 1.16 -5.78
C GLU A 632 4.00 0.95 -7.30
N ARG A 633 3.14 1.75 -7.93
CA ARG A 633 2.81 1.77 -9.35
C ARG A 633 2.33 3.15 -9.76
N SER A 634 2.43 3.47 -11.05
CA SER A 634 1.97 4.74 -11.60
C SER A 634 0.66 4.59 -12.35
N TRP A 635 -0.43 5.02 -11.73
CA TRP A 635 -1.72 5.19 -12.41
C TRP A 635 -1.71 6.49 -13.23
N ILE A 636 -2.28 6.45 -14.44
CA ILE A 636 -2.41 7.68 -15.25
C ILE A 636 -3.38 8.68 -14.63
N ARG A 637 -4.43 8.19 -13.95
CA ARG A 637 -5.38 8.99 -13.17
C ARG A 637 -4.71 9.87 -12.14
N ASP A 638 -4.00 9.24 -11.22
CA ASP A 638 -3.19 9.88 -10.19
C ASP A 638 -2.12 10.77 -10.82
N GLY A 639 -1.43 10.26 -11.84
CA GLY A 639 -0.37 10.94 -12.55
C GLY A 639 -0.83 12.22 -13.23
N ALA A 640 -2.03 12.25 -13.81
CA ALA A 640 -2.59 13.40 -14.50
C ALA A 640 -2.98 14.53 -13.54
N LEU A 641 -3.68 14.21 -12.46
CA LEU A 641 -4.07 15.18 -11.42
C LEU A 641 -2.84 15.69 -10.64
N THR A 642 -1.89 14.81 -10.36
CA THR A 642 -0.62 15.16 -9.73
C THR A 642 0.26 16.01 -10.66
N SER A 643 0.29 15.70 -11.96
CA SER A 643 0.95 16.56 -12.95
C SER A 643 0.35 17.96 -12.98
N SER A 644 -0.98 18.09 -12.91
CA SER A 644 -1.64 19.38 -12.81
C SER A 644 -1.21 20.16 -11.55
N ALA A 645 -1.16 19.50 -10.38
CA ALA A 645 -0.70 20.10 -9.14
C ALA A 645 0.76 20.58 -9.22
N LEU A 646 1.65 19.74 -9.75
CA LEU A 646 3.08 20.05 -9.92
C LEU A 646 3.29 21.22 -10.88
N LEU A 647 2.60 21.26 -12.01
CA LEU A 647 2.67 22.37 -12.98
C LEU A 647 2.19 23.70 -12.37
N LYS A 648 1.08 23.66 -11.63
CA LYS A 648 0.54 24.82 -10.90
C LYS A 648 1.48 25.34 -9.80
N MET A 649 2.46 24.55 -9.40
CA MET A 649 3.51 24.91 -8.44
C MET A 649 4.90 25.07 -9.09
N GLY A 650 4.98 25.12 -10.42
CA GLY A 650 6.19 25.44 -11.18
C GLY A 650 7.15 24.27 -11.42
N MET A 651 6.71 23.03 -11.23
CA MET A 651 7.53 21.82 -11.38
C MET A 651 7.32 21.16 -12.75
N GLN A 652 7.86 21.80 -13.79
CA GLN A 652 7.68 21.35 -15.18
C GLN A 652 8.55 20.12 -15.52
N LYS A 653 9.78 20.07 -15.00
CA LYS A 653 10.76 19.01 -15.34
C LYS A 653 10.20 17.62 -15.03
N GLU A 654 9.72 17.42 -13.81
CA GLU A 654 9.24 16.13 -13.34
C GLU A 654 8.00 15.64 -14.10
N VAL A 655 7.13 16.58 -14.49
CA VAL A 655 5.95 16.27 -15.31
C VAL A 655 6.34 15.89 -16.72
N ARG A 656 7.32 16.59 -17.33
CA ARG A 656 7.84 16.19 -18.64
C ARG A 656 8.41 14.78 -18.62
N GLU A 657 9.25 14.48 -17.63
CA GLU A 657 9.85 13.15 -17.44
C GLU A 657 8.77 12.07 -17.32
N PHE A 658 7.74 12.30 -16.51
CA PHE A 658 6.62 11.38 -16.35
C PHE A 658 5.86 11.15 -17.66
N LEU A 659 5.46 12.22 -18.36
CA LEU A 659 4.68 12.12 -19.59
C LEU A 659 5.49 11.49 -20.74
N ASP A 660 6.78 11.80 -20.83
CA ASP A 660 7.68 11.17 -21.80
C ASP A 660 7.81 9.67 -21.56
N TRP A 661 8.01 9.27 -20.31
CA TRP A 661 8.09 7.87 -19.90
C TRP A 661 6.76 7.13 -20.11
N TYR A 662 5.64 7.67 -19.63
CA TYR A 662 4.31 7.02 -19.71
C TYR A 662 3.88 6.80 -21.17
N SER A 663 4.20 7.75 -22.06
CA SER A 663 3.88 7.68 -23.49
C SER A 663 4.48 6.45 -24.19
N LEU A 664 5.56 5.86 -23.66
CA LEU A 664 6.19 4.66 -24.23
C LEU A 664 5.32 3.41 -24.09
N TYR A 665 4.37 3.44 -23.15
CA TYR A 665 3.58 2.28 -22.76
C TYR A 665 2.22 2.19 -23.43
N GLN A 666 1.80 3.17 -24.25
CA GLN A 666 0.60 3.05 -25.09
C GLN A 666 0.61 1.73 -25.88
N PHE A 667 -0.50 0.99 -25.82
CA PHE A 667 -0.64 -0.27 -26.53
C PHE A 667 -0.77 -0.05 -28.04
N PRO A 668 -0.44 -1.05 -28.88
CA PRO A 668 -0.54 -0.92 -30.34
C PRO A 668 -1.94 -0.54 -30.85
N ASN A 669 -3.00 -0.97 -30.16
CA ASN A 669 -4.40 -0.65 -30.46
C ASN A 669 -4.80 0.80 -30.07
N GLY A 670 -3.90 1.56 -29.46
CA GLY A 670 -4.11 2.94 -29.03
C GLY A 670 -4.53 3.12 -27.58
N LYS A 671 -4.87 2.03 -26.87
CA LYS A 671 -5.20 2.05 -25.45
C LYS A 671 -4.05 2.64 -24.63
N ILE A 672 -4.37 3.61 -23.79
CA ILE A 672 -3.49 4.04 -22.70
C ILE A 672 -3.65 3.06 -21.54
N PRO A 673 -2.57 2.47 -21.01
CA PRO A 673 -2.65 1.61 -19.83
C PRO A 673 -3.12 2.44 -18.62
N CYS A 674 -3.94 1.83 -17.77
CA CYS A 674 -4.38 2.46 -16.53
C CYS A 674 -3.23 2.62 -15.54
N VAL A 675 -2.32 1.64 -15.53
CA VAL A 675 -1.16 1.58 -14.65
C VAL A 675 0.09 1.21 -15.42
N VAL A 676 1.23 1.76 -14.99
CA VAL A 676 2.56 1.27 -15.36
C VAL A 676 3.37 1.07 -14.09
N ASP A 677 4.02 -0.09 -13.95
CA ASP A 677 4.97 -0.36 -12.87
C ASP A 677 6.30 -0.96 -13.38
N HIS A 678 7.13 -1.50 -12.50
CA HIS A 678 8.42 -2.12 -12.86
C HIS A 678 8.29 -3.29 -13.87
N ARG A 679 7.12 -3.94 -13.91
CA ARG A 679 6.73 -4.98 -14.86
C ARG A 679 6.19 -4.36 -16.16
N GLY A 680 5.75 -3.10 -16.15
CA GLY A 680 5.32 -2.33 -17.32
C GLY A 680 3.80 -2.12 -17.33
N PRO A 681 3.15 -1.92 -18.50
CA PRO A 681 1.75 -1.55 -18.56
C PRO A 681 0.82 -2.63 -18.06
N ASP A 682 -0.23 -2.22 -17.35
CA ASP A 682 -1.35 -3.07 -16.94
C ASP A 682 -2.42 -3.11 -18.05
N PRO A 683 -2.84 -4.32 -18.49
CA PRO A 683 -3.85 -4.47 -19.53
C PRO A 683 -5.29 -4.38 -18.99
N VAL A 684 -5.52 -4.23 -17.68
CA VAL A 684 -6.87 -4.10 -17.09
C VAL A 684 -7.66 -2.96 -17.76
N PRO A 685 -8.95 -3.15 -18.08
CA PRO A 685 -9.80 -2.08 -18.60
C PRO A 685 -10.19 -1.06 -17.52
N GLU A 686 -9.62 0.14 -17.61
CA GLU A 686 -10.11 1.36 -16.99
C GLU A 686 -10.23 2.41 -18.11
N ASN A 687 -11.45 2.87 -18.37
CA ASN A 687 -11.76 3.60 -19.61
C ASN A 687 -11.54 5.13 -19.50
N ASP A 688 -11.34 5.65 -18.29
CA ASP A 688 -10.93 7.05 -18.01
C ASP A 688 -9.53 7.40 -18.54
N SER A 689 -8.63 6.42 -18.52
CA SER A 689 -7.19 6.53 -18.72
C SER A 689 -6.77 7.27 -20.00
N ASN A 690 -7.53 7.09 -21.08
CA ASN A 690 -7.25 7.75 -22.36
C ASN A 690 -7.52 9.27 -22.28
N GLY A 691 -8.57 9.67 -21.57
CA GLY A 691 -8.93 11.07 -21.39
C GLY A 691 -7.94 11.81 -20.49
N GLU A 692 -7.55 11.17 -19.39
CA GLU A 692 -6.58 11.68 -18.42
C GLU A 692 -5.20 11.91 -19.04
N TYR A 693 -4.73 10.98 -19.88
CA TYR A 693 -3.48 11.14 -20.62
C TYR A 693 -3.49 12.36 -21.54
N ILE A 694 -4.55 12.52 -22.35
CA ILE A 694 -4.67 13.66 -23.27
C ILE A 694 -4.74 14.97 -22.49
N PHE A 695 -5.49 14.99 -21.39
CA PHE A 695 -5.54 16.12 -20.47
C PHE A 695 -4.15 16.50 -19.96
N ALA A 696 -3.38 15.55 -19.45
CA ALA A 696 -2.05 15.82 -18.91
C ALA A 696 -1.08 16.41 -19.95
N LEU A 697 -1.16 15.96 -21.22
CA LEU A 697 -0.38 16.54 -22.32
C LEU A 697 -0.75 18.01 -22.57
N LEU A 698 -2.05 18.35 -22.63
CA LEU A 698 -2.48 19.74 -22.83
C LEU A 698 -2.12 20.61 -21.64
N GLN A 699 -2.24 20.10 -20.41
CA GLN A 699 -1.80 20.82 -19.21
C GLN A 699 -0.32 21.18 -19.31
N PHE A 700 0.54 20.21 -19.64
CA PHE A 700 1.97 20.49 -19.81
C PHE A 700 2.22 21.60 -20.84
N TYR A 701 1.54 21.56 -21.99
CA TYR A 701 1.63 22.63 -22.99
C TYR A 701 1.15 23.98 -22.45
N ASN A 702 0.00 24.04 -21.77
CA ASN A 702 -0.55 25.30 -21.26
C ASN A 702 0.39 26.03 -20.29
N PHE A 703 1.20 25.28 -19.53
CA PHE A 703 2.17 25.87 -18.59
C PHE A 703 3.57 26.11 -19.19
N THR A 704 3.89 25.57 -20.37
CA THR A 704 5.25 25.62 -20.96
C THR A 704 5.33 26.31 -22.32
N GLY A 705 4.25 26.27 -23.10
CA GLY A 705 4.23 26.67 -24.50
C GLY A 705 5.06 25.79 -25.43
N ASP A 706 5.51 24.60 -25.01
CA ASP A 706 6.38 23.71 -25.81
C ASP A 706 5.61 23.05 -26.97
N LEU A 707 5.46 23.80 -28.06
CA LEU A 707 4.76 23.37 -29.26
C LEU A 707 5.49 22.24 -29.99
N VAL A 708 6.82 22.19 -29.91
CA VAL A 708 7.61 21.12 -30.55
C VAL A 708 7.30 19.79 -29.87
N TRP A 709 7.37 19.76 -28.54
CA TRP A 709 7.02 18.57 -27.78
C TRP A 709 5.56 18.14 -27.98
N LEU A 710 4.61 19.09 -28.00
CA LEU A 710 3.20 18.75 -28.23
C LEU A 710 2.97 18.12 -29.62
N ASN A 711 3.65 18.64 -30.66
CA ASN A 711 3.62 18.04 -32.00
C ASN A 711 4.20 16.61 -32.00
N GLU A 712 5.28 16.36 -31.25
CA GLU A 712 5.86 15.03 -31.10
C GLU A 712 4.90 14.02 -30.44
N LYS A 713 4.02 14.48 -29.54
CA LYS A 713 3.01 13.65 -28.85
C LYS A 713 1.68 13.50 -29.60
N PHE A 714 1.44 14.31 -30.62
CA PHE A 714 0.19 14.27 -31.37
C PHE A 714 -0.16 12.89 -31.98
N PRO A 715 0.79 12.07 -32.48
CA PRO A 715 0.48 10.73 -32.94
C PRO A 715 -0.14 9.82 -31.86
N GLN A 716 0.28 9.94 -30.60
CA GLN A 716 -0.27 9.20 -29.47
C GLN A 716 -1.69 9.67 -29.15
N VAL A 717 -1.96 10.97 -29.23
CA VAL A 717 -3.31 11.55 -29.09
C VAL A 717 -4.26 10.98 -30.15
N LYS A 718 -3.84 10.92 -31.42
CA LYS A 718 -4.65 10.31 -32.50
C LYS A 718 -5.03 8.87 -32.20
N LYS A 719 -4.09 8.07 -31.69
CA LYS A 719 -4.33 6.67 -31.33
C LYS A 719 -5.26 6.52 -30.12
N ALA A 720 -5.08 7.35 -29.10
CA ALA A 720 -5.94 7.35 -27.91
C ALA A 720 -7.39 7.74 -28.25
N VAL A 721 -7.59 8.77 -29.09
CA VAL A 721 -8.93 9.14 -29.57
C VAL A 721 -9.54 8.05 -30.44
N ALA A 722 -8.77 7.41 -31.32
CA ALA A 722 -9.27 6.28 -32.11
C ALA A 722 -9.69 5.10 -31.23
N TYR A 723 -8.98 4.85 -30.13
CA TYR A 723 -9.37 3.82 -29.16
C TYR A 723 -10.67 4.20 -28.43
N LEU A 724 -10.79 5.44 -27.92
CA LEU A 724 -12.02 5.97 -27.32
C LEU A 724 -13.22 5.86 -28.26
N ASP A 725 -13.05 6.24 -29.52
CA ASP A 725 -14.10 6.12 -30.56
C ASP A 725 -14.52 4.65 -30.75
N SER A 726 -13.58 3.71 -30.67
CA SER A 726 -13.89 2.28 -30.76
C SER A 726 -14.66 1.76 -29.55
N LEU A 727 -14.39 2.28 -28.34
CA LEU A 727 -15.17 1.98 -27.13
C LEU A 727 -16.60 2.54 -27.22
N ILE A 728 -16.75 3.80 -27.62
CA ILE A 728 -18.07 4.46 -27.82
C ILE A 728 -18.90 3.67 -28.84
N TYR A 729 -18.26 3.14 -29.89
CA TYR A 729 -18.94 2.33 -30.90
C TYR A 729 -19.60 1.07 -30.32
N LEU A 730 -19.02 0.44 -29.28
CA LEU A 730 -19.59 -0.76 -28.63
C LEU A 730 -20.96 -0.52 -28.00
N ARG A 731 -21.29 0.73 -27.67
CA ARG A 731 -22.60 1.13 -27.14
C ARG A 731 -23.43 1.95 -28.13
N SER A 732 -22.94 2.12 -29.36
CA SER A 732 -23.62 2.89 -30.42
C SER A 732 -24.43 2.02 -31.39
N THR A 733 -24.96 0.89 -30.94
CA THR A 733 -25.71 -0.06 -31.77
C THR A 733 -27.22 0.18 -31.76
N ASP A 734 -27.94 -0.37 -32.75
CA ASP A 734 -29.41 -0.30 -32.80
C ASP A 734 -30.09 -0.93 -31.57
N TYR A 735 -29.42 -1.87 -30.91
CA TYR A 735 -29.91 -2.49 -29.66
C TYR A 735 -30.07 -1.46 -28.55
N TYR A 736 -29.03 -0.66 -28.29
CA TYR A 736 -29.09 0.39 -27.28
C TYR A 736 -29.93 1.58 -27.75
N LYS A 737 -29.82 1.95 -29.03
CA LYS A 737 -30.52 3.11 -29.60
C LYS A 737 -32.05 2.98 -29.55
N ASN A 738 -32.57 1.82 -29.94
CA ASN A 738 -34.00 1.56 -30.11
C ASN A 738 -34.59 0.76 -28.94
N GLY A 739 -33.80 0.53 -27.87
CA GLY A 739 -34.25 -0.12 -26.65
C GLY A 739 -35.24 0.73 -25.84
N ASN A 740 -35.70 0.19 -24.71
CA ASN A 740 -36.44 0.97 -23.71
C ASN A 740 -35.53 2.02 -23.05
N ASP A 741 -36.08 2.90 -22.22
CA ASP A 741 -35.31 3.96 -21.57
C ASP A 741 -34.15 3.44 -20.72
N SER A 742 -34.24 2.23 -20.15
CA SER A 742 -33.14 1.58 -19.43
C SER A 742 -31.98 1.20 -20.36
N LEU A 743 -32.28 0.60 -21.52
CA LEU A 743 -31.25 0.25 -22.51
C LEU A 743 -30.68 1.49 -23.22
N ARG A 744 -31.53 2.49 -23.48
CA ARG A 744 -31.12 3.76 -24.10
C ARG A 744 -30.19 4.58 -23.21
N ALA A 745 -30.25 4.40 -21.89
CA ALA A 745 -29.32 5.06 -20.97
C ALA A 745 -27.85 4.64 -21.19
N PHE A 746 -27.59 3.48 -21.81
CA PHE A 746 -26.23 3.06 -22.16
C PHE A 746 -25.78 3.57 -23.55
N TYR A 747 -26.69 4.08 -24.38
CA TYR A 747 -26.40 4.37 -25.78
C TYR A 747 -25.28 5.41 -25.95
N GLY A 748 -24.22 5.02 -26.65
CA GLY A 748 -23.10 5.90 -27.00
C GLY A 748 -22.21 6.32 -25.83
N LEU A 749 -22.30 5.64 -24.68
CA LEU A 749 -21.34 5.76 -23.57
C LEU A 749 -20.12 4.84 -23.76
N LEU A 750 -19.13 4.98 -22.89
CA LEU A 750 -18.08 3.98 -22.74
C LEU A 750 -18.66 2.68 -22.14
N PRO A 751 -18.10 1.50 -22.46
CA PRO A 751 -18.52 0.24 -21.85
C PRO A 751 -18.12 0.17 -20.38
N GLU A 752 -18.65 -0.82 -19.66
CA GLU A 752 -18.32 -1.06 -18.27
C GLU A 752 -16.82 -1.23 -18.01
N SER A 753 -16.36 -0.67 -16.89
CA SER A 753 -14.97 -0.78 -16.44
C SER A 753 -14.89 -0.70 -14.91
N ILE A 754 -13.68 -0.87 -14.36
CA ILE A 754 -13.40 -0.71 -12.92
C ILE A 754 -12.63 0.57 -12.58
N SER A 755 -12.56 1.58 -13.48
CA SER A 755 -11.75 2.78 -13.20
C SER A 755 -12.21 3.52 -11.95
N HIS A 756 -13.53 3.53 -11.72
CA HIS A 756 -14.09 4.01 -10.48
C HIS A 756 -13.90 2.94 -9.39
N GLU A 757 -13.08 3.25 -8.38
CA GLU A 757 -12.63 2.28 -7.36
C GLU A 757 -13.78 1.64 -6.58
N GLY A 758 -14.91 2.36 -6.45
CA GLY A 758 -16.14 1.85 -5.83
C GLY A 758 -16.85 0.74 -6.61
N TYR A 759 -16.41 0.40 -7.82
CA TYR A 759 -17.03 -0.61 -8.71
C TYR A 759 -16.07 -1.77 -9.06
N SER A 760 -15.01 -1.96 -8.27
CA SER A 760 -14.04 -3.04 -8.46
C SER A 760 -14.64 -4.45 -8.25
N ASP A 761 -15.74 -4.56 -7.50
CA ASP A 761 -16.49 -5.80 -7.31
C ASP A 761 -17.23 -6.25 -8.57
N HIS A 762 -17.67 -5.30 -9.39
CA HIS A 762 -18.33 -5.55 -10.67
C HIS A 762 -18.30 -4.30 -11.57
N PRO A 763 -17.66 -4.37 -12.75
CA PRO A 763 -17.54 -3.23 -13.68
C PRO A 763 -18.86 -2.52 -14.01
N ARG A 764 -18.85 -1.19 -14.11
CA ARG A 764 -20.06 -0.36 -14.38
C ARG A 764 -19.85 0.67 -15.49
N HIS A 765 -20.95 1.17 -16.07
CA HIS A 765 -20.96 2.36 -16.93
C HIS A 765 -20.89 3.61 -16.04
N SER A 766 -19.69 3.91 -15.55
CA SER A 766 -19.43 5.02 -14.63
C SER A 766 -19.39 6.36 -15.38
N TYR A 767 -20.10 7.37 -14.85
CA TYR A 767 -20.00 8.72 -15.38
C TYR A 767 -18.62 9.34 -15.15
N TRP A 768 -17.81 8.80 -14.22
CA TRP A 768 -16.39 9.15 -14.09
C TRP A 768 -15.63 8.95 -15.41
N ASP A 769 -15.75 7.75 -16.00
CA ASP A 769 -15.09 7.40 -17.25
C ASP A 769 -15.56 8.33 -18.38
N ASP A 770 -16.88 8.53 -18.45
CA ASP A 770 -17.48 9.34 -19.51
C ASP A 770 -17.09 10.82 -19.41
N PHE A 771 -17.01 11.41 -18.21
CA PHE A 771 -16.53 12.78 -18.05
C PHE A 771 -15.05 12.92 -18.41
N TRP A 772 -14.21 11.94 -18.07
CA TRP A 772 -12.80 11.95 -18.51
C TRP A 772 -12.66 11.80 -20.02
N ALA A 773 -13.45 10.95 -20.68
CA ALA A 773 -13.48 10.89 -22.13
C ALA A 773 -13.98 12.20 -22.75
N MET A 774 -14.99 12.84 -22.15
CA MET A 774 -15.45 14.16 -22.57
C MET A 774 -14.32 15.20 -22.49
N LYS A 775 -13.55 15.23 -21.39
CA LYS A 775 -12.38 16.11 -21.25
C LYS A 775 -11.28 15.78 -22.24
N GLY A 776 -10.92 14.50 -22.40
CA GLY A 776 -9.94 14.05 -23.39
C GLY A 776 -10.30 14.44 -24.82
N LEU A 777 -11.58 14.32 -25.20
CA LEU A 777 -12.07 14.70 -26.52
C LEU A 777 -12.08 16.23 -26.72
N LYS A 778 -12.38 17.03 -25.68
CA LYS A 778 -12.23 18.50 -25.72
C LYS A 778 -10.77 18.87 -25.96
N ASP A 779 -9.88 18.30 -25.16
CA ASP A 779 -8.46 18.62 -25.18
C ASP A 779 -7.80 18.13 -26.48
N ALA A 780 -8.21 16.98 -27.02
CA ALA A 780 -7.74 16.51 -28.32
C ALA A 780 -8.09 17.47 -29.47
N VAL A 781 -9.28 18.08 -29.45
CA VAL A 781 -9.66 19.12 -30.41
C VAL A 781 -8.73 20.32 -30.28
N THR A 782 -8.54 20.82 -29.06
CA THR A 782 -7.65 21.96 -28.79
C THR A 782 -6.20 21.66 -29.19
N ILE A 783 -5.68 20.48 -28.87
CA ILE A 783 -4.33 20.06 -29.29
C ILE A 783 -4.25 20.05 -30.82
N ALA A 784 -5.23 19.46 -31.53
CA ALA A 784 -5.21 19.42 -32.99
C ALA A 784 -5.27 20.80 -33.63
N GLU A 785 -5.98 21.76 -33.02
CA GLU A 785 -6.00 23.15 -33.47
C GLU A 785 -4.65 23.84 -33.24
N ILE A 786 -4.03 23.63 -32.07
CA ILE A 786 -2.71 24.17 -31.71
C ILE A 786 -1.61 23.63 -32.64
N THR A 787 -1.67 22.33 -32.98
CA THR A 787 -0.70 21.68 -33.87
C THR A 787 -0.97 21.92 -35.36
N GLY A 788 -2.08 22.57 -35.72
CA GLY A 788 -2.46 22.87 -37.11
C GLY A 788 -3.04 21.68 -37.88
N GLU A 789 -3.45 20.62 -37.18
CA GLU A 789 -3.96 19.35 -37.72
C GLU A 789 -5.47 19.41 -37.97
N ASN A 790 -5.88 20.29 -38.89
CA ASN A 790 -7.28 20.67 -39.13
C ASN A 790 -8.23 19.49 -39.39
N GLU A 791 -7.78 18.46 -40.14
CA GLU A 791 -8.61 17.27 -40.41
C GLU A 791 -8.89 16.49 -39.12
N SER A 792 -7.86 16.29 -38.30
CA SER A 792 -7.99 15.64 -37.00
C SER A 792 -8.88 16.46 -36.07
N ALA A 793 -8.72 17.80 -36.05
CA ALA A 793 -9.56 18.69 -35.26
C ALA A 793 -11.06 18.55 -35.62
N MET A 794 -11.40 18.52 -36.91
CA MET A 794 -12.77 18.31 -37.37
C MET A 794 -13.30 16.92 -36.98
N LYS A 795 -12.50 15.87 -37.14
CA LYS A 795 -12.90 14.50 -36.75
C LYS A 795 -13.13 14.39 -35.25
N PHE A 796 -12.18 14.86 -34.44
CA PHE A 796 -12.28 14.83 -32.98
C PHE A 796 -13.48 15.62 -32.49
N LYS A 797 -13.74 16.79 -33.08
CA LYS A 797 -14.91 17.61 -32.80
C LYS A 797 -16.21 16.87 -33.07
N SER A 798 -16.30 16.15 -34.19
CA SER A 798 -17.48 15.32 -34.52
C SER A 798 -17.72 14.22 -33.48
N ILE A 799 -16.67 13.50 -33.07
CA ILE A 799 -16.76 12.44 -32.04
C ILE A 799 -17.20 13.05 -30.70
N ARG A 800 -16.53 14.12 -30.28
CA ARG A 800 -16.83 14.88 -29.06
C ARG A 800 -18.28 15.34 -29.00
N ASP A 801 -18.79 15.97 -30.06
CA ASP A 801 -20.13 16.56 -30.07
C ASP A 801 -21.21 15.47 -30.05
N HIS A 802 -20.97 14.33 -30.72
CA HIS A 802 -21.85 13.16 -30.65
C HIS A 802 -21.84 12.54 -29.24
N PHE A 803 -20.65 12.32 -28.68
CA PHE A 803 -20.49 11.75 -27.34
C PHE A 803 -21.13 12.63 -26.27
N LYS A 804 -20.92 13.95 -26.31
CA LYS A 804 -21.56 14.93 -25.42
C LYS A 804 -23.08 14.76 -25.43
N THR A 805 -23.68 14.70 -26.62
CA THR A 805 -25.13 14.55 -26.75
C THR A 805 -25.62 13.27 -26.09
N ASN A 806 -24.92 12.16 -26.29
CA ASN A 806 -25.28 10.87 -25.71
C ASN A 806 -25.09 10.84 -24.19
N LEU A 807 -24.00 11.40 -23.66
CA LEU A 807 -23.71 11.52 -22.24
C LEU A 807 -24.85 12.23 -21.48
N TYR A 808 -25.27 13.41 -21.95
CA TYR A 808 -26.33 14.15 -21.26
C TYR A 808 -27.72 13.53 -21.44
N ASN A 809 -27.98 12.87 -22.58
CA ASN A 809 -29.20 12.07 -22.76
C ASN A 809 -29.24 10.89 -21.78
N SER A 810 -28.10 10.19 -21.62
CA SER A 810 -27.95 9.10 -20.65
C SER A 810 -28.23 9.60 -19.25
N LEU A 811 -27.57 10.68 -18.80
CA LEU A 811 -27.75 11.25 -17.47
C LEU A 811 -29.22 11.55 -17.18
N GLN A 812 -29.93 12.17 -18.11
CA GLN A 812 -31.37 12.44 -17.98
C GLN A 812 -32.21 11.15 -17.88
N LEU A 813 -31.90 10.14 -18.69
CA LEU A 813 -32.59 8.85 -18.64
C LEU A 813 -32.32 8.10 -17.33
N THR A 814 -31.07 8.08 -16.86
CA THR A 814 -30.68 7.45 -15.59
C THR A 814 -31.40 8.10 -14.42
N VAL A 815 -31.41 9.45 -14.36
CA VAL A 815 -32.14 10.21 -13.34
C VAL A 815 -33.63 9.88 -13.35
N LYS A 816 -34.24 9.80 -14.54
CA LYS A 816 -35.64 9.43 -14.72
C LYS A 816 -35.92 7.99 -14.28
N ASN A 817 -35.07 7.04 -14.69
CA ASN A 817 -35.25 5.61 -14.46
C ASN A 817 -35.14 5.27 -12.97
N HIS A 818 -34.19 5.90 -12.26
CA HIS A 818 -33.97 5.70 -10.82
C HIS A 818 -34.77 6.62 -9.92
N GLN A 819 -35.44 7.63 -10.49
CA GLN A 819 -36.26 8.61 -9.76
C GLN A 819 -35.46 9.37 -8.69
N ILE A 820 -34.27 9.84 -9.08
CA ILE A 820 -33.33 10.56 -8.22
C ILE A 820 -33.30 12.06 -8.57
N ASP A 821 -32.69 12.87 -7.71
CA ASP A 821 -32.62 14.33 -7.83
C ASP A 821 -31.18 14.87 -7.70
N TYR A 822 -30.19 14.01 -7.88
CA TYR A 822 -28.76 14.29 -7.88
C TYR A 822 -28.09 13.72 -9.14
N ILE A 823 -26.81 14.02 -9.35
CA ILE A 823 -26.00 13.46 -10.43
C ILE A 823 -25.58 12.03 -10.02
N PRO A 824 -25.99 10.98 -10.74
CA PRO A 824 -25.66 9.60 -10.41
C PRO A 824 -24.18 9.25 -10.65
N GLY A 825 -23.66 8.26 -9.93
CA GLY A 825 -22.31 7.71 -10.12
C GLY A 825 -22.21 6.80 -11.36
N CYS A 826 -23.17 5.89 -11.54
CA CYS A 826 -23.27 5.05 -12.75
C CYS A 826 -24.71 4.88 -13.25
N VAL A 827 -24.83 4.39 -14.50
CA VAL A 827 -26.12 4.14 -15.15
C VAL A 827 -26.91 3.04 -14.42
N GLU A 828 -26.23 1.96 -14.03
CA GLU A 828 -26.86 0.76 -13.49
C GLU A 828 -27.48 0.97 -12.11
N LEU A 829 -26.80 1.70 -11.23
CA LEU A 829 -27.20 1.85 -9.83
C LEU A 829 -27.94 3.16 -9.54
N GLY A 830 -27.69 4.23 -10.30
CA GLY A 830 -28.20 5.56 -9.95
C GLY A 830 -27.74 6.03 -8.57
N ASP A 831 -26.60 5.52 -8.11
CA ASP A 831 -26.03 5.73 -6.79
C ASP A 831 -25.49 7.15 -6.61
N PHE A 832 -25.42 7.58 -5.35
CA PHE A 832 -24.93 8.91 -5.00
C PHE A 832 -23.41 8.89 -4.84
N ASP A 833 -22.69 9.63 -5.69
CA ASP A 833 -21.24 9.78 -5.62
C ASP A 833 -20.80 11.20 -5.99
N ALA A 834 -20.82 12.08 -4.99
CA ALA A 834 -20.40 13.46 -5.16
C ALA A 834 -18.87 13.59 -5.39
N THR A 835 -18.07 12.66 -4.87
CA THR A 835 -16.60 12.70 -4.97
C THR A 835 -16.14 12.48 -6.40
N SER A 836 -16.74 11.53 -7.11
CA SER A 836 -16.48 11.36 -8.54
C SER A 836 -17.07 12.49 -9.36
N THR A 837 -18.23 13.01 -8.97
CA THR A 837 -18.87 14.13 -9.67
C THR A 837 -18.02 15.42 -9.66
N THR A 838 -17.08 15.59 -8.72
CA THR A 838 -16.23 16.80 -8.68
C THR A 838 -15.45 17.02 -9.97
N ILE A 839 -15.02 15.94 -10.65
CA ILE A 839 -14.22 16.05 -11.88
C ILE A 839 -15.01 16.64 -13.04
N ALA A 840 -16.33 16.50 -13.06
CA ALA A 840 -17.20 17.14 -14.04
C ALA A 840 -17.08 18.67 -13.97
N LEU A 841 -16.83 19.23 -12.79
CA LEU A 841 -16.53 20.65 -12.63
C LEU A 841 -15.08 20.95 -13.01
N LEU A 842 -14.11 20.35 -12.30
CA LEU A 842 -12.70 20.49 -12.60
C LEU A 842 -12.01 19.13 -12.52
N PRO A 843 -11.33 18.67 -13.57
CA PRO A 843 -10.86 19.45 -14.72
C PRO A 843 -11.78 19.48 -15.95
N CYS A 844 -12.94 18.83 -15.92
CA CYS A 844 -13.73 18.64 -17.14
C CYS A 844 -14.44 19.90 -17.65
N ASN A 845 -14.67 20.90 -16.79
CA ASN A 845 -15.32 22.17 -17.13
C ASN A 845 -16.71 21.99 -17.77
N GLU A 846 -17.55 21.16 -17.14
CA GLU A 846 -18.90 20.82 -17.60
C GLU A 846 -20.02 21.51 -16.80
N ARG A 847 -19.68 22.41 -15.87
CA ARG A 847 -20.64 23.11 -15.00
C ARG A 847 -21.86 23.65 -15.74
N ASP A 848 -21.66 24.35 -16.84
CA ASP A 848 -22.74 25.03 -17.58
C ASP A 848 -23.60 24.06 -18.43
N ASN A 849 -23.11 22.84 -18.66
CA ASN A 849 -23.83 21.79 -19.37
C ASN A 849 -24.63 20.88 -18.41
N LEU A 850 -24.18 20.75 -17.16
CA LEU A 850 -24.86 19.96 -16.14
C LEU A 850 -26.24 20.54 -15.79
N PRO A 851 -27.25 19.69 -15.48
CA PRO A 851 -28.51 20.17 -14.93
C PRO A 851 -28.29 20.85 -13.58
N GLN A 852 -28.53 22.17 -13.50
CA GLN A 852 -28.15 23.00 -12.35
C GLN A 852 -28.82 22.57 -11.05
N ASN A 853 -30.07 22.11 -11.11
CA ASN A 853 -30.78 21.58 -9.95
C ASN A 853 -30.11 20.32 -9.40
N LEU A 854 -29.71 19.38 -10.27
CA LEU A 854 -29.02 18.16 -9.86
C LEU A 854 -27.65 18.48 -9.29
N LEU A 855 -26.92 19.42 -9.90
CA LEU A 855 -25.61 19.87 -9.42
C LEU A 855 -25.69 20.46 -8.01
N GLN A 856 -26.63 21.39 -7.78
CA GLN A 856 -26.85 22.00 -6.47
C GLN A 856 -27.25 20.97 -5.42
N ASN A 857 -28.21 20.08 -5.75
CA ASN A 857 -28.65 19.02 -4.85
C ASN A 857 -27.53 18.05 -4.49
N THR A 858 -26.67 17.69 -5.46
CA THR A 858 -25.55 16.77 -5.25
C THR A 858 -24.59 17.30 -4.18
N PHE A 859 -24.14 18.54 -4.34
CA PHE A 859 -23.17 19.13 -3.41
C PHE A 859 -23.81 19.63 -2.11
N GLN A 860 -25.09 19.99 -2.10
CA GLN A 860 -25.82 20.24 -0.87
C GLN A 860 -25.90 18.96 -0.02
N ARG A 861 -26.32 17.84 -0.62
CA ARG A 861 -26.41 16.55 0.05
C ARG A 861 -25.07 16.06 0.57
N TYR A 862 -24.01 16.22 -0.22
CA TYR A 862 -22.65 15.90 0.25
C TYR A 862 -22.25 16.75 1.46
N PHE A 863 -22.49 18.07 1.40
CA PHE A 863 -22.15 18.96 2.50
C PHE A 863 -22.90 18.60 3.79
N ASP A 864 -24.17 18.23 3.67
CA ASP A 864 -24.97 17.77 4.81
C ASP A 864 -24.38 16.48 5.41
N PHE A 865 -23.97 15.51 4.58
CA PHE A 865 -23.28 14.30 5.06
C PHE A 865 -21.94 14.60 5.72
N ALA A 866 -21.11 15.45 5.10
CA ALA A 866 -19.81 15.81 5.64
C ALA A 866 -19.93 16.52 7.00
N THR A 867 -20.89 17.45 7.13
CA THR A 867 -21.14 18.17 8.38
C THR A 867 -21.78 17.29 9.46
N GLU A 868 -22.61 16.31 9.08
CA GLU A 868 -23.12 15.30 10.01
C GLU A 868 -21.97 14.51 10.65
N ARG A 869 -20.92 14.15 9.89
CA ARG A 869 -19.72 13.47 10.42
C ARG A 869 -18.96 14.29 11.47
N MET A 870 -19.14 15.61 11.49
CA MET A 870 -18.53 16.52 12.45
C MET A 870 -19.29 16.57 13.78
N THR A 871 -20.46 15.94 13.87
CA THR A 871 -21.29 15.95 15.09
C THR A 871 -20.93 14.80 16.03
N PRO A 872 -21.00 14.99 17.36
CA PRO A 872 -20.74 13.92 18.33
C PRO A 872 -21.69 12.71 18.21
N SER A 873 -22.85 12.87 17.59
CA SER A 873 -23.86 11.82 17.39
C SER A 873 -23.61 10.98 16.14
N SER A 874 -22.58 11.29 15.34
CA SER A 874 -22.38 10.63 14.06
C SER A 874 -21.95 9.16 14.23
N THR A 875 -22.45 8.30 13.34
CA THR A 875 -22.20 6.84 13.36
C THR A 875 -21.38 6.38 12.15
N TRP A 876 -20.63 7.28 11.51
CA TRP A 876 -19.79 6.92 10.37
C TRP A 876 -18.64 5.99 10.79
N VAL A 877 -18.25 5.10 9.88
CA VAL A 877 -17.23 4.07 10.12
C VAL A 877 -15.89 4.51 9.57
N ASN A 878 -15.86 4.85 8.28
CA ASN A 878 -14.70 5.38 7.58
C ASN A 878 -15.14 6.31 6.44
N TYR A 879 -14.19 7.06 5.88
CA TYR A 879 -14.32 7.77 4.60
C TYR A 879 -12.95 7.84 3.91
N THR A 880 -12.96 8.17 2.62
CA THR A 880 -11.71 8.40 1.86
C THR A 880 -11.42 9.90 1.74
N PRO A 881 -10.20 10.37 2.08
CA PRO A 881 -9.80 11.75 1.84
C PRO A 881 -9.73 12.19 0.37
N TYR A 882 -10.02 11.33 -0.63
CA TYR A 882 -10.32 11.79 -2.00
C TYR A 882 -11.44 12.84 -2.04
N GLU A 883 -12.31 12.84 -1.03
CA GLU A 883 -13.31 13.88 -0.77
C GLU A 883 -12.70 15.30 -0.66
N LEU A 884 -11.39 15.47 -0.44
CA LEU A 884 -10.71 16.78 -0.45
C LEU A 884 -10.92 17.58 -1.73
N ARG A 885 -11.17 16.93 -2.88
CA ARG A 885 -11.51 17.63 -4.14
C ARG A 885 -12.75 18.52 -4.00
N THR A 886 -13.66 18.16 -3.09
CA THR A 886 -14.88 18.94 -2.84
C THR A 886 -14.57 20.33 -2.29
N VAL A 887 -13.45 20.51 -1.59
CA VAL A 887 -12.98 21.84 -1.14
C VAL A 887 -12.82 22.76 -2.35
N GLY A 888 -12.13 22.30 -3.40
CA GLY A 888 -12.02 23.02 -4.66
C GLY A 888 -13.39 23.25 -5.30
N THR A 889 -14.24 22.22 -5.37
CA THR A 889 -15.61 22.35 -5.90
C THR A 889 -16.40 23.48 -5.26
N PHE A 890 -16.38 23.63 -3.93
CA PHE A 890 -17.10 24.72 -3.27
C PHE A 890 -16.52 26.10 -3.61
N ILE A 891 -15.23 26.23 -3.93
CA ILE A 891 -14.68 27.47 -4.52
C ILE A 891 -15.28 27.75 -5.89
N TYR A 892 -15.33 26.76 -6.79
CA TYR A 892 -15.92 26.92 -8.13
C TYR A 892 -17.44 27.19 -8.10
N LEU A 893 -18.12 26.78 -7.04
CA LEU A 893 -19.53 27.06 -6.78
C LEU A 893 -19.76 28.38 -6.01
N ASN A 894 -18.71 29.18 -5.80
CA ASN A 894 -18.74 30.46 -5.08
C ASN A 894 -19.28 30.32 -3.63
N GLN A 895 -18.80 29.29 -2.93
CA GLN A 895 -19.16 28.95 -1.53
C GLN A 895 -17.89 28.77 -0.66
N PRO A 896 -17.02 29.80 -0.53
CA PRO A 896 -15.74 29.67 0.16
C PRO A 896 -15.86 29.28 1.64
N ASP A 897 -16.90 29.72 2.35
CA ASP A 897 -17.10 29.35 3.76
C ASP A 897 -17.25 27.84 3.95
N ARG A 898 -17.99 27.19 3.03
CA ARG A 898 -18.13 25.73 3.03
C ARG A 898 -16.81 25.02 2.70
N ALA A 899 -16.03 25.59 1.79
CA ALA A 899 -14.71 25.06 1.46
C ALA A 899 -13.76 25.08 2.67
N HIS A 900 -13.71 26.19 3.42
CA HIS A 900 -12.92 26.30 4.65
C HIS A 900 -13.40 25.34 5.75
N GLN A 901 -14.72 25.22 5.97
CA GLN A 901 -15.26 24.28 6.95
C GLN A 901 -14.91 22.82 6.64
N LEU A 902 -14.98 22.42 5.36
CA LEU A 902 -14.56 21.08 4.96
C LEU A 902 -13.06 20.89 5.13
N LEU A 903 -12.25 21.91 4.82
CA LEU A 903 -10.81 21.84 4.97
C LEU A 903 -10.39 21.63 6.43
N ASP A 904 -11.03 22.33 7.38
CA ASP A 904 -10.81 22.13 8.81
C ASP A 904 -11.13 20.69 9.25
N PHE A 905 -12.23 20.13 8.73
CA PHE A 905 -12.58 18.73 8.95
C PHE A 905 -11.48 17.78 8.45
N PHE A 906 -10.98 17.97 7.23
CA PHE A 906 -9.89 17.13 6.73
C PHE A 906 -8.60 17.28 7.53
N PHE A 907 -8.22 18.50 7.96
CA PHE A 907 -7.02 18.69 8.79
C PHE A 907 -7.08 17.94 10.12
N SER A 908 -8.26 17.81 10.72
CA SER A 908 -8.46 17.05 11.95
C SER A 908 -8.16 15.55 11.82
N HIS A 909 -8.09 15.04 10.59
CA HIS A 909 -7.84 13.63 10.28
C HIS A 909 -6.44 13.34 9.71
N GLN A 910 -5.52 14.31 9.75
CA GLN A 910 -4.10 14.02 9.53
C GLN A 910 -3.53 13.26 10.73
N ARG A 911 -2.91 12.10 10.48
CA ARG A 911 -2.43 11.19 11.52
C ARG A 911 -1.00 10.74 11.22
N PRO A 912 0.01 11.22 11.96
CA PRO A 912 0.01 12.34 12.90
C PRO A 912 -0.21 13.70 12.21
N ALA A 913 -0.85 14.63 12.92
CA ALA A 913 -1.15 15.96 12.38
C ALA A 913 0.09 16.72 11.90
N ASN A 914 1.22 16.57 12.59
CA ASN A 914 2.45 17.33 12.31
C ASN A 914 3.31 16.76 11.18
N TRP A 915 2.87 15.67 10.54
CA TRP A 915 3.47 15.16 9.30
C TRP A 915 2.76 15.66 8.05
N ASN A 916 1.71 16.47 8.18
CA ASN A 916 1.15 17.24 7.06
C ASN A 916 0.67 16.37 5.87
N HIS A 917 0.17 15.16 6.12
CA HIS A 917 -0.38 14.30 5.07
C HIS A 917 -1.54 13.46 5.57
N TRP A 918 -2.23 12.82 4.63
CA TRP A 918 -3.33 11.90 4.86
C TRP A 918 -2.98 10.49 4.39
N ALA A 919 -3.72 9.53 4.94
CA ALA A 919 -3.84 8.20 4.36
C ALA A 919 -4.97 8.20 3.29
N GLU A 920 -5.13 7.10 2.58
CA GLU A 920 -6.20 6.89 1.60
C GLU A 920 -7.57 6.69 2.25
N VAL A 921 -7.60 6.04 3.43
CA VAL A 921 -8.81 5.79 4.20
C VAL A 921 -8.62 6.26 5.63
N VAL A 922 -9.61 6.99 6.14
CA VAL A 922 -9.67 7.42 7.54
C VAL A 922 -10.76 6.63 8.24
N TRP A 923 -10.39 5.93 9.31
CA TRP A 923 -11.34 5.31 10.24
C TRP A 923 -11.72 6.30 11.33
N ASN A 924 -13.00 6.31 11.71
CA ASN A 924 -13.50 7.15 12.81
C ASN A 924 -12.70 6.88 14.10
N GLU A 925 -12.58 5.61 14.48
CA GLU A 925 -11.76 5.15 15.60
C GLU A 925 -10.27 5.03 15.20
N PRO A 926 -9.36 5.91 15.70
CA PRO A 926 -7.98 5.96 15.24
C PRO A 926 -7.13 4.73 15.53
N GLU A 927 -7.50 3.94 16.54
CA GLU A 927 -6.77 2.74 16.97
C GLU A 927 -7.10 1.50 16.11
N THR A 928 -8.06 1.63 15.18
CA THR A 928 -8.53 0.52 14.33
C THR A 928 -7.42 0.00 13.41
N ALA A 929 -6.91 -1.20 13.69
CA ALA A 929 -5.93 -1.91 12.88
C ALA A 929 -6.55 -2.48 11.58
N LYS A 930 -6.86 -1.59 10.62
CA LYS A 930 -7.40 -1.93 9.30
C LYS A 930 -6.68 -1.17 8.21
N PHE A 931 -6.87 -1.61 6.97
CA PHE A 931 -6.31 -0.96 5.78
C PHE A 931 -6.62 0.55 5.77
N ILE A 932 -5.57 1.35 5.53
CA ILE A 932 -5.64 2.81 5.36
C ILE A 932 -4.95 3.29 4.07
N GLY A 933 -4.41 2.37 3.28
CA GLY A 933 -3.54 2.67 2.15
C GLY A 933 -2.15 3.15 2.58
N ASP A 934 -1.42 3.75 1.64
CA ASP A 934 -0.09 4.30 1.92
C ASP A 934 -0.16 5.67 2.60
N MET A 935 0.91 5.99 3.33
CA MET A 935 1.06 7.24 4.06
C MET A 935 2.46 7.83 3.80
N PRO A 936 2.56 9.03 3.22
CA PRO A 936 1.49 9.84 2.63
C PRO A 936 0.83 9.19 1.40
N HIS A 937 -0.48 9.37 1.22
CA HIS A 937 -1.17 9.08 -0.04
C HIS A 937 -1.13 10.31 -0.95
N THR A 938 -0.24 10.33 -1.94
CA THR A 938 0.11 11.53 -2.70
C THR A 938 -0.91 11.93 -3.76
N TRP A 939 -1.87 11.06 -4.12
CA TRP A 939 -3.04 11.50 -4.88
C TRP A 939 -3.97 12.39 -4.03
N VAL A 940 -4.21 12.03 -2.77
CA VAL A 940 -4.92 12.91 -1.82
C VAL A 940 -4.15 14.22 -1.65
N GLY A 941 -2.82 14.13 -1.55
CA GLY A 941 -1.93 15.29 -1.50
C GLY A 941 -2.06 16.22 -2.72
N SER A 942 -2.18 15.65 -3.93
CA SER A 942 -2.35 16.44 -5.15
C SER A 942 -3.75 17.03 -5.29
N ASP A 943 -4.78 16.33 -4.85
CA ASP A 943 -6.14 16.86 -4.73
C ASP A 943 -6.18 18.08 -3.78
N TYR A 944 -5.51 17.98 -2.62
CA TYR A 944 -5.33 19.08 -1.69
C TYR A 944 -4.60 20.27 -2.33
N ILE A 945 -3.48 20.05 -3.02
CA ILE A 945 -2.72 21.12 -3.69
C ILE A 945 -3.59 21.82 -4.75
N ASN A 946 -4.31 21.04 -5.57
CA ASN A 946 -5.21 21.59 -6.59
C ASN A 946 -6.33 22.42 -5.96
N ALA A 947 -6.96 21.92 -4.90
CA ALA A 947 -8.01 22.63 -4.17
C ALA A 947 -7.48 23.91 -3.52
N VAL A 948 -6.37 23.87 -2.79
CA VAL A 948 -5.80 25.05 -2.14
C VAL A 948 -5.29 26.07 -3.15
N ARG A 949 -4.72 25.64 -4.27
CA ARG A 949 -4.30 26.58 -5.32
C ARG A 949 -5.49 27.39 -5.84
N SER A 950 -6.70 26.81 -5.90
CA SER A 950 -7.92 27.51 -6.30
C SER A 950 -8.33 28.65 -5.35
N PHE A 951 -7.85 28.65 -4.10
CA PHE A 951 -8.11 29.76 -3.16
C PHE A 951 -7.40 31.04 -3.63
N PHE A 952 -6.21 30.87 -4.22
CA PHE A 952 -5.37 31.96 -4.70
C PHE A 952 -5.70 32.32 -6.14
N ALA A 953 -5.76 31.34 -7.04
CA ALA A 953 -6.13 31.57 -8.43
C ALA A 953 -6.70 30.31 -9.13
N TYR A 954 -7.59 30.50 -10.10
CA TYR A 954 -7.97 29.45 -11.05
C TYR A 954 -8.37 30.02 -12.41
N GLU A 955 -8.14 29.21 -13.44
CA GLU A 955 -8.50 29.51 -14.83
C GLU A 955 -9.96 29.15 -15.09
N ASP A 956 -10.75 30.13 -15.52
CA ASP A 956 -12.10 29.93 -16.02
C ASP A 956 -12.03 29.85 -17.55
N GLU A 957 -11.93 28.63 -18.07
CA GLU A 957 -11.81 28.36 -19.51
C GLU A 957 -13.05 28.83 -20.29
N LEU A 958 -14.23 28.90 -19.67
CA LEU A 958 -15.46 29.33 -20.33
C LEU A 958 -15.52 30.87 -20.46
N ALA A 959 -15.08 31.57 -19.43
CA ALA A 959 -14.98 33.02 -19.44
C ALA A 959 -13.70 33.56 -20.11
N ASP A 960 -12.75 32.67 -20.46
CA ASP A 960 -11.37 33.02 -20.83
C ASP A 960 -10.77 34.02 -19.84
N ALA A 961 -10.87 33.71 -18.55
CA ALA A 961 -10.52 34.61 -17.46
C ALA A 961 -9.64 33.92 -16.41
N LEU A 962 -8.88 34.73 -15.67
CA LEU A 962 -8.16 34.28 -14.47
C LEU A 962 -8.85 34.84 -13.23
N ILE A 963 -9.39 33.95 -12.39
CA ILE A 963 -10.00 34.35 -11.11
C ILE A 963 -8.91 34.39 -10.05
N ILE A 964 -8.85 35.45 -9.24
CA ILE A 964 -7.88 35.59 -8.14
C ILE A 964 -8.59 35.87 -6.81
N GLY A 965 -8.23 35.13 -5.76
CA GLY A 965 -8.66 35.37 -4.38
C GLY A 965 -10.00 34.76 -3.98
N ALA A 966 -10.56 33.85 -4.78
CA ALA A 966 -11.88 33.27 -4.55
C ALA A 966 -12.02 32.47 -3.23
N GLY A 967 -10.92 32.02 -2.65
CA GLY A 967 -10.90 31.30 -1.37
C GLY A 967 -10.22 32.06 -0.24
N PHE A 968 -9.99 33.37 -0.35
CA PHE A 968 -9.40 34.12 0.75
C PHE A 968 -10.30 34.12 1.99
N TYR A 969 -9.70 33.78 3.13
CA TYR A 969 -10.38 33.75 4.41
C TYR A 969 -10.50 35.16 5.00
N HIS A 970 -11.62 35.45 5.68
CA HIS A 970 -11.88 36.79 6.24
C HIS A 970 -10.75 37.26 7.17
N ASP A 971 -10.25 36.39 8.04
CA ASP A 971 -9.14 36.72 8.95
C ASP A 971 -7.85 37.11 8.22
N TRP A 972 -7.67 36.64 6.98
CA TRP A 972 -6.50 36.99 6.18
C TRP A 972 -6.61 38.38 5.57
N LEU A 973 -7.82 38.77 5.14
CA LEU A 973 -8.08 40.07 4.52
C LEU A 973 -7.86 41.22 5.51
N ASP A 974 -8.18 40.99 6.78
CA ASP A 974 -8.06 42.00 7.85
C ASP A 974 -6.71 42.02 8.57
N SER A 975 -5.80 41.11 8.23
CA SER A 975 -4.47 41.02 8.86
C SER A 975 -3.54 42.15 8.46
N GLU A 976 -2.72 42.63 9.41
CA GLU A 976 -1.66 43.62 9.17
C GLU A 976 -0.58 43.11 8.20
N THR A 977 -0.31 41.80 8.20
CA THR A 977 0.66 41.17 7.29
C THR A 977 0.20 41.24 5.83
N GLY A 978 -1.12 41.32 5.62
CA GLY A 978 -1.75 41.22 4.31
C GLY A 978 -1.65 39.83 3.69
N ILE A 979 -1.98 39.76 2.41
CA ILE A 979 -1.93 38.54 1.58
C ILE A 979 -1.00 38.83 0.41
N ALA A 980 0.04 38.01 0.22
CA ALA A 980 0.82 38.07 -1.01
C ALA A 980 1.23 36.68 -1.50
N PHE A 981 1.28 36.56 -2.82
CA PHE A 981 1.97 35.45 -3.47
C PHE A 981 2.74 35.96 -4.69
N GLU A 982 3.88 35.34 -4.97
CA GLU A 982 4.76 35.72 -6.08
C GLU A 982 5.06 34.53 -6.98
N ASN A 983 5.09 34.80 -8.28
CA ASN A 983 5.40 33.85 -9.35
C ASN A 983 4.48 32.62 -9.40
N LEU A 984 3.18 32.78 -9.14
CA LEU A 984 2.20 31.71 -9.27
C LEU A 984 1.99 31.39 -10.76
N PRO A 985 2.29 30.17 -11.25
CA PRO A 985 2.05 29.78 -12.63
C PRO A 985 0.57 29.69 -12.97
N THR A 986 0.22 30.11 -14.18
CA THR A 986 -1.12 30.00 -14.79
C THR A 986 -0.99 29.62 -16.26
N TYR A 987 -2.09 29.27 -16.94
CA TYR A 987 -2.09 29.07 -18.40
C TYR A 987 -1.63 30.31 -19.20
N TYR A 988 -1.63 31.47 -18.56
CA TYR A 988 -1.34 32.75 -19.16
C TYR A 988 0.08 33.24 -18.88
N GLY A 989 0.83 32.57 -18.01
CA GLY A 989 2.13 32.99 -17.49
C GLY A 989 2.13 33.13 -15.97
N ASN A 990 3.15 33.77 -15.41
CA ASN A 990 3.32 33.89 -13.97
C ASN A 990 2.67 35.18 -13.45
N VAL A 991 1.80 35.05 -12.44
CA VAL A 991 1.13 36.17 -11.78
C VAL A 991 1.61 36.31 -10.33
N SER A 992 1.73 37.55 -9.88
CA SER A 992 2.01 37.93 -8.51
C SER A 992 0.94 38.89 -8.01
N PHE A 993 0.57 38.73 -6.75
CA PHE A 993 -0.53 39.44 -6.12
C PHE A 993 -0.12 39.91 -4.74
N LYS A 994 -0.54 41.12 -4.36
CA LYS A 994 -0.39 41.64 -3.01
C LYS A 994 -1.62 42.43 -2.60
N LEU A 995 -2.24 42.08 -1.47
CA LEU A 995 -3.34 42.79 -0.83
C LEU A 995 -2.88 43.27 0.55
N ASN A 996 -3.02 44.56 0.78
CA ASN A 996 -2.74 45.20 2.07
C ASN A 996 -3.93 46.04 2.52
N LYS A 997 -4.22 46.03 3.82
CA LYS A 997 -5.12 46.99 4.47
C LYS A 997 -4.40 48.33 4.64
N ILE A 998 -5.02 49.42 4.21
CA ILE A 998 -4.48 50.79 4.32
C ILE A 998 -5.03 51.49 5.56
N ASP A 999 -6.34 51.35 5.78
CA ASP A 999 -7.08 51.77 6.96
C ASP A 999 -8.29 50.85 7.16
N GLU A 1000 -9.16 51.13 8.13
CA GLU A 1000 -10.30 50.26 8.47
C GLU A 1000 -11.18 49.89 7.26
N ASN A 1001 -11.39 50.82 6.31
CA ASN A 1001 -12.32 50.63 5.20
C ASN A 1001 -11.64 50.66 3.82
N THR A 1002 -10.31 50.80 3.76
CA THR A 1002 -9.58 50.96 2.50
C THR A 1002 -8.52 49.88 2.32
N PHE A 1003 -8.60 49.17 1.20
CA PHE A 1003 -7.68 48.09 0.84
C PHE A 1003 -6.98 48.41 -0.47
N ARG A 1004 -5.74 47.96 -0.60
CA ARG A 1004 -4.95 48.12 -1.83
C ARG A 1004 -4.48 46.76 -2.32
N ILE A 1005 -4.80 46.47 -3.57
CA ILE A 1005 -4.33 45.31 -4.31
C ILE A 1005 -3.33 45.75 -5.37
N LYS A 1006 -2.23 45.01 -5.50
CA LYS A 1006 -1.26 45.11 -6.58
C LYS A 1006 -1.19 43.78 -7.31
N ILE A 1007 -1.38 43.80 -8.63
CA ILE A 1007 -1.22 42.64 -9.50
C ILE A 1007 -0.12 42.94 -10.51
N PHE A 1008 0.82 42.03 -10.68
CA PHE A 1008 1.97 42.19 -11.56
C PHE A 1008 2.52 40.81 -11.94
N GLY A 1009 3.37 40.73 -12.96
CA GLY A 1009 3.95 39.46 -13.41
C GLY A 1009 4.20 39.45 -14.91
N GLU A 1010 4.68 38.31 -15.39
CA GLU A 1010 4.93 38.05 -16.80
C GLU A 1010 3.85 37.11 -17.31
N MET A 1011 2.75 37.67 -17.81
CA MET A 1011 1.63 36.92 -18.37
C MET A 1011 0.96 37.64 -19.53
N ARG A 1012 0.34 36.86 -20.42
CA ARG A 1012 -0.60 37.35 -21.43
C ARG A 1012 -1.94 37.63 -20.74
N MET A 1013 -2.56 38.78 -21.03
CA MET A 1013 -3.89 39.07 -20.50
C MET A 1013 -4.93 38.08 -21.09
N PRO A 1014 -5.75 37.40 -20.27
CA PRO A 1014 -6.89 36.61 -20.75
C PRO A 1014 -7.91 37.50 -21.49
N GLY A 1015 -8.69 36.93 -22.42
CA GLY A 1015 -9.71 37.69 -23.14
C GLY A 1015 -10.79 38.28 -22.24
N GLY A 1016 -11.23 37.52 -21.23
CA GLY A 1016 -12.13 37.95 -20.15
C GLY A 1016 -11.44 38.78 -19.05
N GLY A 1017 -10.11 38.88 -19.07
CA GLY A 1017 -9.30 39.59 -18.08
C GLY A 1017 -9.05 38.81 -16.79
N ILE A 1018 -8.48 39.51 -15.80
CA ILE A 1018 -8.34 39.02 -14.42
C ILE A 1018 -9.57 39.48 -13.64
N LEU A 1019 -10.25 38.55 -12.98
CA LEU A 1019 -11.45 38.82 -12.19
C LEU A 1019 -11.17 38.59 -10.70
N ILE A 1020 -11.49 39.59 -9.87
CA ILE A 1020 -11.45 39.46 -8.41
C ILE A 1020 -12.89 39.42 -7.91
N PRO A 1021 -13.34 38.34 -7.23
CA PRO A 1021 -14.67 38.29 -6.64
C PRO A 1021 -14.80 39.26 -5.47
N ASN A 1022 -16.03 39.52 -5.02
CA ASN A 1022 -16.23 40.31 -3.82
C ASN A 1022 -15.70 39.62 -2.56
N LEU A 1023 -14.46 39.96 -2.17
CA LEU A 1023 -13.74 39.32 -1.08
C LEU A 1023 -14.34 39.57 0.32
N TRP A 1024 -15.07 40.68 0.51
CA TRP A 1024 -15.55 41.11 1.84
C TRP A 1024 -17.05 40.86 2.09
N GLY A 1025 -17.74 40.21 1.15
CA GLY A 1025 -19.19 39.94 1.26
C GLY A 1025 -20.09 41.19 1.23
N VAL A 1026 -19.52 42.39 1.16
CA VAL A 1026 -20.25 43.68 1.07
C VAL A 1026 -19.86 44.42 -0.21
N GLU A 1027 -20.81 45.09 -0.85
CA GLU A 1027 -20.53 45.80 -2.10
C GLU A 1027 -19.59 47.00 -1.84
N PRO A 1028 -18.47 47.12 -2.57
CA PRO A 1028 -17.55 48.24 -2.40
C PRO A 1028 -18.21 49.59 -2.71
N LYS A 1029 -17.96 50.58 -1.86
CA LYS A 1029 -18.36 51.99 -2.07
C LYS A 1029 -17.68 52.61 -3.28
N SER A 1030 -16.42 52.25 -3.53
CA SER A 1030 -15.70 52.65 -4.74
C SER A 1030 -14.54 51.71 -5.04
N VAL A 1031 -14.35 51.42 -6.32
CA VAL A 1031 -13.17 50.73 -6.84
C VAL A 1031 -12.43 51.66 -7.81
N VAL A 1032 -11.13 51.82 -7.59
CA VAL A 1032 -10.24 52.62 -8.45
C VAL A 1032 -9.12 51.73 -8.95
N ILE A 1033 -9.01 51.57 -10.27
CA ILE A 1033 -7.96 50.78 -10.94
C ILE A 1033 -7.07 51.75 -11.72
N ASN A 1034 -5.77 51.79 -11.41
CA ASN A 1034 -4.79 52.66 -12.08
C ASN A 1034 -5.26 54.14 -12.18
N ASN A 1035 -5.79 54.66 -11.06
CA ASN A 1035 -6.35 56.02 -10.92
C ASN A 1035 -7.66 56.29 -11.69
N LEU A 1036 -8.31 55.26 -12.24
CA LEU A 1036 -9.60 55.37 -12.89
C LEU A 1036 -10.69 54.66 -12.07
N LYS A 1037 -11.81 55.35 -11.82
CA LYS A 1037 -12.96 54.73 -11.17
C LYS A 1037 -13.54 53.63 -12.09
N ARG A 1038 -13.90 52.50 -11.49
CA ARG A 1038 -14.51 51.34 -12.16
C ARG A 1038 -15.69 50.85 -11.33
N ASP A 1039 -16.67 50.29 -12.03
CA ASP A 1039 -17.84 49.67 -11.42
C ASP A 1039 -17.59 48.15 -11.26
N VAL A 1040 -18.18 47.56 -10.24
CA VAL A 1040 -18.19 46.11 -10.03
C VAL A 1040 -19.25 45.51 -10.96
N GLN A 1041 -18.87 44.51 -11.77
CA GLN A 1041 -19.77 43.87 -12.73
C GLN A 1041 -20.02 42.42 -12.32
N ASN A 1042 -21.29 42.03 -12.17
CA ASN A 1042 -21.68 40.68 -11.78
C ASN A 1042 -20.97 40.14 -10.52
N GLY A 1043 -20.65 41.02 -9.57
CA GLY A 1043 -19.92 40.67 -8.34
C GLY A 1043 -18.40 40.57 -8.49
N PHE A 1044 -17.84 40.91 -9.65
CA PHE A 1044 -16.40 40.88 -9.92
C PHE A 1044 -15.82 42.27 -10.23
N ILE A 1045 -14.57 42.46 -9.83
CA ILE A 1045 -13.71 43.56 -10.27
C ILE A 1045 -12.88 43.05 -11.46
N SER A 1046 -13.12 43.59 -12.65
CA SER A 1046 -12.44 43.19 -13.88
C SER A 1046 -11.21 44.04 -14.16
N ILE A 1047 -10.09 43.37 -14.46
CA ILE A 1047 -8.79 43.97 -14.74
C ILE A 1047 -8.31 43.48 -16.10
N HIS A 1048 -8.02 44.41 -17.01
CA HIS A 1048 -7.60 44.12 -18.39
C HIS A 1048 -6.18 44.60 -18.72
N GLU A 1049 -5.44 45.09 -17.71
CA GLU A 1049 -4.05 45.51 -17.86
C GLU A 1049 -3.27 45.19 -16.59
N ILE A 1050 -1.99 44.82 -16.73
CA ILE A 1050 -1.04 44.68 -15.62
C ILE A 1050 0.26 45.43 -15.96
N PRO A 1051 0.99 46.00 -14.97
CA PRO A 1051 0.66 45.98 -13.54
C PRO A 1051 -0.59 46.80 -13.22
N ALA A 1052 -1.40 46.29 -12.30
CA ALA A 1052 -2.61 46.94 -11.81
C ALA A 1052 -2.45 47.32 -10.35
N ILE A 1053 -2.83 48.55 -10.01
CA ILE A 1053 -3.05 48.99 -8.63
C ILE A 1053 -4.54 49.25 -8.46
N VAL A 1054 -5.19 48.41 -7.64
CA VAL A 1054 -6.61 48.52 -7.32
C VAL A 1054 -6.74 49.04 -5.90
N THR A 1055 -7.47 50.14 -5.71
CA THR A 1055 -7.86 50.64 -4.40
C THR A 1055 -9.35 50.42 -4.22
N ILE A 1056 -9.71 49.71 -3.16
CA ILE A 1056 -11.08 49.33 -2.83
C ILE A 1056 -11.45 50.02 -1.54
N LYS A 1057 -12.58 50.73 -1.54
CA LYS A 1057 -13.15 51.35 -0.35
C LYS A 1057 -14.46 50.66 -0.02
N LEU A 1058 -14.54 50.09 1.17
CA LEU A 1058 -15.77 49.50 1.73
C LEU A 1058 -16.72 50.60 2.26
N PRO A 1059 -18.01 50.28 2.48
CA PRO A 1059 -19.04 51.23 2.92
C PRO A 1059 -18.66 52.21 4.04
#